data_AF-A0A8C1NH89-F1
#
_entry.id   AF-A0A8C1NH89-F1
#
_cell.length_a   1.000
_cell.length_b   1.000
_cell.length_c   1.000
_cell.angle_alpha   90.00
_cell.angle_beta   90.00
_cell.angle_gamma   90.00
#
_symmetry.space_group_name_H-M   'P 1'
#
loop_
_entity.id
_entity.type
_entity.pdbx_description
1 polymer ?
#
loop_
_entity_poly.entity_id
_entity_poly.type
_entity_poly.pdbx_seq_one_letter_code
_entity_poly.pdbx_strand_id
1 'polypeptide(L)'
;MAERVLVIGSGGREHALAWKLAQSPHVQQVLVAPGNAGTANSGKISNSAVSVNNHSILAQYCKDHNVGLVVVGPEVPLAAGIVDDLTAAGVTCFGPSAKAAQLEASKSFSKSFMDRHNIPTARWSSFTDPQDACKYIQDAEFPALVVKASGLAAGKGVVVARDKDEACKAVLDIMKDKAFGSAGDTVVVEEQLEGEEVSCLCFSDGITVSPMPPAQDHKRLLDGDQGPNTGGMGAYCPTPQVSEDVLQEIKRSVLQKTVDGMRAEGTPYVGVLYAGVMLTKRGPKVLEFNCRFGDPECQILMPLLKSDLYEVLKNTLQADLSSSPVQWLENSAAVTVVMASGGYPASYKKGLEITGLSQVSEMGIQVFHAGTALKEGGGVITNGGRVLTVTAVRPTLESALRSANEGVAVISYPDAVYRRDIGHHAITYLTRTRGLTYRDSGVDIAAGNRLVDIIKPLAKATSRPGCNAELGGFAGLFDLKAAGFTDPILVSGTDGVGTKLKIAQACGIHSTLGQDLVAMCVNDVLAQGAEPLFFLDYFSCGRLDVRVASSVIGGIADACQMAGCALLGGETAEMPGVYGPNDYDLAGFCVGAVERGAVLPRLKDIMEGDLLIGVASSGLHSNGFSLVRKILERSGLQYSSPAPFGQPGQNIGEVLLTPTKIYSRLLQPILRSGAVKAYAHITGGGLLENIPRILPPELAVDLDASRWRIPAVFSWLQREGGLSEEEMSRTFNCGLGAVLVVSKQDVQRVLRLLQAQEEAWIVGSLTNKQPGAEAVVIRNLEQSLKDSPGRSPDTSVLQNGALQGEHSTRKRTRVAVLISGSGTNLQALMEQVKKPSSSAEIVVVISNRPGVMGLKRASMAGIQTRVVDHKLYGSRAEFDGTIDKVLEEFGVELVCLAGFMRILTGPFVRKWSGECYSSLAS
;
A
#
# COMPACT_ATOMS: atom_id res chain seq x y z
N MET A 1 40.71 -1.59 12.81
CA MET A 1 41.46 -2.77 13.29
C MET A 1 40.53 -3.96 13.20
N ALA A 2 41.05 -5.15 12.88
CA ALA A 2 40.21 -6.35 12.80
C ALA A 2 39.64 -6.68 14.20
N GLU A 3 38.36 -7.03 14.28
CA GLU A 3 37.60 -7.20 15.52
C GLU A 3 37.51 -8.68 15.94
N ARG A 4 37.26 -8.91 17.23
CA ARG A 4 36.91 -10.25 17.76
C ARG A 4 35.40 -10.36 17.88
N VAL A 5 34.84 -11.47 17.42
CA VAL A 5 33.40 -11.75 17.46
C VAL A 5 33.14 -12.93 18.39
N LEU A 6 32.08 -12.87 19.19
CA LEU A 6 31.65 -13.96 20.07
C LEU A 6 30.31 -14.52 19.59
N VAL A 7 30.26 -15.82 19.26
CA VAL A 7 29.04 -16.54 18.90
C VAL A 7 28.54 -17.34 20.10
N ILE A 8 27.28 -17.15 20.47
CA ILE A 8 26.64 -17.85 21.61
C ILE A 8 25.91 -19.08 21.10
N GLY A 9 26.24 -20.25 21.66
CA GLY A 9 25.63 -21.55 21.39
C GLY A 9 26.65 -22.65 21.07
N SER A 10 26.17 -23.81 20.63
CA SER A 10 26.98 -25.03 20.49
C SER A 10 26.49 -26.01 19.41
N GLY A 11 25.49 -25.62 18.62
CA GLY A 11 24.88 -26.43 17.57
C GLY A 11 25.55 -26.29 16.20
N GLY A 12 24.92 -26.87 15.18
CA GLY A 12 25.38 -26.79 13.80
C GLY A 12 25.24 -25.40 13.21
N ARG A 13 24.17 -24.68 13.61
CA ARG A 13 23.97 -23.27 13.31
C ARG A 13 25.13 -22.40 13.78
N GLU A 14 25.57 -22.55 15.03
CA GLU A 14 26.65 -21.72 15.57
C GLU A 14 28.00 -22.02 14.91
N HIS A 15 28.24 -23.28 14.53
CA HIS A 15 29.40 -23.61 13.70
C HIS A 15 29.32 -22.94 12.32
N ALA A 16 28.17 -23.00 11.63
CA ALA A 16 28.00 -22.34 10.33
C ALA A 16 28.18 -20.81 10.41
N LEU A 17 27.66 -20.17 11.46
CA LEU A 17 27.87 -18.75 11.72
C LEU A 17 29.36 -18.43 11.97
N ALA A 18 30.02 -19.18 12.84
CA ALA A 18 31.43 -18.99 13.13
C ALA A 18 32.32 -19.20 11.89
N TRP A 19 32.01 -20.23 11.10
CA TRP A 19 32.65 -20.51 9.82
C TRP A 19 32.51 -19.36 8.84
N LYS A 20 31.31 -18.76 8.73
CA LYS A 20 31.08 -17.65 7.80
C LYS A 20 31.72 -16.36 8.28
N LEU A 21 31.66 -16.05 9.57
CA LEU A 21 32.30 -14.87 10.16
C LEU A 21 33.83 -14.91 10.05
N ALA A 22 34.43 -16.09 10.18
CA ALA A 22 35.88 -16.25 10.06
C ALA A 22 36.43 -15.90 8.65
N GLN A 23 35.58 -15.95 7.61
CA GLN A 23 35.95 -15.57 6.24
C GLN A 23 36.09 -14.06 6.07
N SER A 24 35.48 -13.25 6.93
CA SER A 24 35.55 -11.79 6.85
C SER A 24 37.00 -11.30 7.03
N PRO A 25 37.49 -10.36 6.19
CA PRO A 25 38.76 -9.68 6.43
C PRO A 25 38.71 -8.75 7.65
N HIS A 26 37.52 -8.37 8.11
CA HIS A 26 37.31 -7.51 9.28
C HIS A 26 37.36 -8.28 10.61
N VAL A 27 37.30 -9.61 10.59
CA VAL A 27 37.29 -10.45 11.78
C VAL A 27 38.66 -11.06 12.01
N GLN A 28 39.26 -10.78 13.16
CA GLN A 28 40.53 -11.36 13.60
C GLN A 28 40.34 -12.75 14.20
N GLN A 29 39.32 -12.91 15.05
CA GLN A 29 39.05 -14.15 15.79
C GLN A 29 37.55 -14.29 16.04
N VAL A 30 37.06 -15.52 15.97
CA VAL A 30 35.71 -15.89 16.38
C VAL A 30 35.78 -16.80 17.60
N LEU A 31 35.24 -16.33 18.72
CA LEU A 31 35.05 -17.11 19.94
C LEU A 31 33.67 -17.75 19.90
N VAL A 32 33.54 -19.01 20.32
CA VAL A 32 32.23 -19.70 20.39
C VAL A 32 31.98 -20.20 21.82
N ALA A 33 30.86 -19.82 22.43
CA ALA A 33 30.57 -20.14 23.84
C ALA A 33 29.28 -20.98 23.98
N PRO A 34 29.37 -22.26 24.43
CA PRO A 34 30.59 -23.02 24.68
C PRO A 34 31.22 -23.63 23.41
N GLY A 35 30.52 -23.61 22.27
CA GLY A 35 30.96 -24.27 21.04
C GLY A 35 30.90 -25.80 21.13
N ASN A 36 31.51 -26.46 20.15
CA ASN A 36 31.60 -27.92 20.02
C ASN A 36 32.95 -28.35 19.45
N ALA A 37 33.13 -29.63 19.12
CA ALA A 37 34.42 -30.12 18.60
C ALA A 37 34.84 -29.46 17.29
N GLY A 38 33.89 -29.09 16.42
CA GLY A 38 34.19 -28.47 15.13
C GLY A 38 34.65 -27.01 15.25
N THR A 39 34.25 -26.31 16.31
CA THR A 39 34.67 -24.93 16.59
C THR A 39 35.85 -24.83 17.57
N ALA A 40 36.37 -25.95 18.05
CA ALA A 40 37.39 -25.97 19.10
C ALA A 40 38.72 -25.35 18.65
N ASN A 41 39.16 -25.63 17.43
CA ASN A 41 40.40 -25.09 16.86
C ASN A 41 40.36 -25.13 15.32
N SER A 42 39.74 -24.13 14.69
CA SER A 42 39.55 -24.08 13.23
C SER A 42 39.87 -22.69 12.68
N GLY A 43 41.11 -22.51 12.19
CA GLY A 43 41.58 -21.24 11.64
C GLY A 43 41.47 -20.09 12.66
N LYS A 44 40.53 -19.17 12.43
CA LYS A 44 40.25 -18.04 13.34
C LYS A 44 39.29 -18.39 14.50
N ILE A 45 38.79 -19.62 14.55
CA ILE A 45 37.70 -20.04 15.44
C ILE A 45 38.26 -20.83 16.63
N SER A 46 37.80 -20.48 17.84
CA SER A 46 38.14 -21.20 19.08
C SER A 46 36.99 -21.18 20.08
N ASN A 47 36.86 -22.21 20.91
CA ASN A 47 35.84 -22.26 21.95
C ASN A 47 36.20 -21.40 23.18
N SER A 48 35.17 -20.96 23.90
CA SER A 48 35.29 -20.27 25.19
C SER A 48 34.38 -20.90 26.23
N ALA A 49 34.88 -21.05 27.46
CA ALA A 49 34.13 -21.61 28.59
C ALA A 49 33.29 -20.55 29.35
N VAL A 50 33.17 -19.33 28.82
CA VAL A 50 32.40 -18.26 29.47
C VAL A 50 30.94 -18.69 29.70
N SER A 51 30.42 -18.37 30.88
CA SER A 51 29.01 -18.64 31.22
C SER A 51 28.09 -17.70 30.44
N VAL A 52 27.24 -18.27 29.58
CA VAL A 52 26.27 -17.53 28.76
C VAL A 52 24.99 -17.15 29.51
N ASN A 53 24.71 -17.81 30.64
CA ASN A 53 23.51 -17.57 31.46
C ASN A 53 23.71 -16.44 32.50
N ASN A 54 24.92 -15.91 32.64
CA ASN A 54 25.21 -14.80 33.56
C ASN A 54 25.68 -13.60 32.73
N HIS A 55 24.74 -12.73 32.38
CA HIS A 55 25.00 -11.63 31.44
C HIS A 55 26.02 -10.61 31.97
N SER A 56 26.12 -10.42 33.30
CA SER A 56 27.13 -9.54 33.89
C SER A 56 28.55 -10.09 33.70
N ILE A 57 28.75 -11.40 33.95
CA ILE A 57 30.03 -12.07 33.70
C ILE A 57 30.34 -12.05 32.19
N LEU A 58 29.34 -12.31 31.35
CA LEU A 58 29.50 -12.30 29.90
C LEU A 58 29.89 -10.91 29.36
N ALA A 59 29.27 -9.84 29.85
CA ALA A 59 29.60 -8.47 29.49
C ALA A 59 31.03 -8.11 29.90
N GLN A 60 31.45 -8.48 31.10
CA GLN A 60 32.82 -8.26 31.57
C GLN A 60 33.82 -9.06 30.72
N TYR A 61 33.52 -10.32 30.43
CA TYR A 61 34.33 -11.15 29.55
C TYR A 61 34.52 -10.51 28.17
N CYS A 62 33.45 -9.95 27.58
CA CYS A 62 33.52 -9.26 26.30
C CYS A 62 34.49 -8.06 26.34
N LYS A 63 34.46 -7.28 27.43
CA LYS A 63 35.38 -6.14 27.63
C LYS A 63 36.82 -6.60 27.79
N ASP A 64 37.06 -7.59 28.66
CA ASP A 64 38.40 -8.11 28.94
C ASP A 64 39.05 -8.74 27.70
N HIS A 65 38.24 -9.34 26.82
CA HIS A 65 38.71 -10.00 25.61
C HIS A 65 38.61 -9.14 24.35
N ASN A 66 38.20 -7.87 24.46
CA ASN A 66 37.99 -6.93 23.35
C ASN A 66 37.06 -7.50 22.25
N VAL A 67 35.93 -8.09 22.66
CA VAL A 67 34.88 -8.56 21.75
C VAL A 67 34.09 -7.34 21.26
N GLY A 68 34.14 -7.11 19.94
CA GLY A 68 33.45 -5.99 19.29
C GLY A 68 32.00 -6.29 18.92
N LEU A 69 31.66 -7.57 18.75
CA LEU A 69 30.32 -8.03 18.40
C LEU A 69 30.00 -9.38 19.04
N VAL A 70 28.83 -9.49 19.67
CA VAL A 70 28.24 -10.76 20.11
C VAL A 70 27.12 -11.16 19.16
N VAL A 71 27.06 -12.43 18.74
CA VAL A 71 26.02 -12.98 17.85
C VAL A 71 25.31 -14.11 18.57
N VAL A 72 24.00 -13.98 18.78
CA VAL A 72 23.21 -14.97 19.53
C VAL A 72 22.61 -16.00 18.57
N GLY A 73 22.99 -17.26 18.73
CA GLY A 73 22.45 -18.37 17.94
C GLY A 73 21.10 -18.90 18.43
N PRO A 74 20.99 -19.36 19.70
CA PRO A 74 19.77 -19.97 20.22
C PRO A 74 18.76 -18.98 20.80
N GLU A 75 17.52 -19.43 20.89
CA GLU A 75 16.35 -18.67 21.34
C GLU A 75 16.33 -18.38 22.83
N VAL A 76 16.85 -19.28 23.67
CA VAL A 76 16.74 -19.16 25.14
C VAL A 76 17.45 -17.90 25.67
N PRO A 77 18.70 -17.58 25.27
CA PRO A 77 19.35 -16.34 25.68
C PRO A 77 18.63 -15.08 25.19
N LEU A 78 18.03 -15.10 23.99
CA LEU A 78 17.24 -13.97 23.46
C LEU A 78 16.02 -13.69 24.33
N ALA A 79 15.24 -14.73 24.66
CA ALA A 79 14.08 -14.62 25.54
C ALA A 79 14.47 -14.19 26.97
N ALA A 80 15.68 -14.53 27.42
CA ALA A 80 16.23 -14.13 28.71
C ALA A 80 16.79 -12.70 28.74
N GLY A 81 16.82 -11.97 27.62
CA GLY A 81 17.26 -10.57 27.56
C GLY A 81 18.76 -10.36 27.41
N ILE A 82 19.49 -11.32 26.87
CA ILE A 82 20.94 -11.20 26.64
C ILE A 82 21.30 -9.93 25.84
N VAL A 83 20.51 -9.58 24.82
CA VAL A 83 20.76 -8.41 23.97
C VAL A 83 20.58 -7.12 24.76
N ASP A 84 19.52 -7.05 25.57
CA ASP A 84 19.21 -5.88 26.39
C ASP A 84 20.33 -5.63 27.42
N ASP A 85 20.73 -6.68 28.14
CA ASP A 85 21.73 -6.59 29.21
C ASP A 85 23.12 -6.27 28.68
N LEU A 86 23.54 -6.90 27.57
CA LEU A 86 24.84 -6.61 26.95
C LEU A 86 24.88 -5.19 26.37
N THR A 87 23.81 -4.75 25.70
CA THR A 87 23.73 -3.40 25.14
C THR A 87 23.79 -2.35 26.26
N ALA A 88 23.06 -2.55 27.36
CA ALA A 88 23.10 -1.69 28.54
C ALA A 88 24.51 -1.63 29.17
N ALA A 89 25.27 -2.71 29.08
CA ALA A 89 26.66 -2.77 29.54
C ALA A 89 27.68 -2.19 28.53
N GLY A 90 27.23 -1.67 27.38
CA GLY A 90 28.07 -1.11 26.33
C GLY A 90 28.72 -2.15 25.40
N VAL A 91 28.17 -3.36 25.31
CA VAL A 91 28.62 -4.44 24.43
C VAL A 91 27.63 -4.62 23.30
N THR A 92 28.11 -4.49 22.06
CA THR A 92 27.29 -4.68 20.85
C THR A 92 26.82 -6.13 20.74
N CYS A 93 25.51 -6.35 20.60
CA CYS A 93 24.92 -7.69 20.51
C CYS A 93 23.89 -7.76 19.36
N PHE A 94 24.08 -8.73 18.47
CA PHE A 94 23.17 -9.02 17.36
C PHE A 94 22.11 -10.04 17.78
N GLY A 95 20.85 -9.60 17.69
CA GLY A 95 19.64 -10.36 18.00
C GLY A 95 18.53 -9.41 18.48
N PRO A 96 17.28 -9.87 18.55
CA PRO A 96 16.20 -9.05 19.07
C PRO A 96 16.28 -8.89 20.60
N SER A 97 15.73 -7.78 21.11
CA SER A 97 15.46 -7.62 22.55
C SER A 97 14.53 -8.71 23.09
N ALA A 98 14.50 -8.94 24.40
CA ALA A 98 13.56 -9.91 25.01
C ALA A 98 12.09 -9.60 24.69
N LYS A 99 11.74 -8.31 24.59
CA LYS A 99 10.40 -7.87 24.17
C LYS A 99 10.12 -8.24 22.72
N ALA A 100 11.07 -8.01 21.81
CA ALA A 100 10.90 -8.39 20.42
C ALA A 100 10.91 -9.91 20.21
N ALA A 101 11.67 -10.64 21.03
CA ALA A 101 11.74 -12.09 21.04
C ALA A 101 10.43 -12.77 21.51
N GLN A 102 9.44 -12.01 22.03
CA GLN A 102 8.11 -12.54 22.35
C GLN A 102 7.40 -13.14 21.12
N LEU A 103 7.75 -12.72 19.90
CA LEU A 103 7.25 -13.33 18.66
C LEU A 103 7.51 -14.85 18.59
N GLU A 104 8.62 -15.32 19.17
CA GLU A 104 8.94 -16.74 19.32
C GLU A 104 8.62 -17.27 20.73
N ALA A 105 8.96 -16.50 21.77
CA ALA A 105 8.90 -16.97 23.16
C ALA A 105 7.47 -17.21 23.66
N SER A 106 6.47 -16.59 23.02
CA SER A 106 5.05 -16.73 23.35
C SER A 106 4.21 -16.84 22.08
N LYS A 107 3.73 -18.06 21.76
CA LYS A 107 2.88 -18.25 20.58
C LYS A 107 1.56 -17.51 20.70
N SER A 108 1.00 -17.39 21.90
CA SER A 108 -0.20 -16.58 22.12
C SER A 108 0.06 -15.10 21.81
N PHE A 109 1.20 -14.54 22.23
CA PHE A 109 1.60 -13.18 21.85
C PHE A 109 1.73 -13.04 20.33
N SER A 110 2.44 -13.97 19.70
CA SER A 110 2.68 -14.02 18.26
C SER A 110 1.39 -13.99 17.45
N LYS A 111 0.41 -14.83 17.82
CA LYS A 111 -0.88 -14.90 17.14
C LYS A 111 -1.72 -13.64 17.37
N SER A 112 -1.79 -13.13 18.61
CA SER A 112 -2.45 -11.85 18.88
C SER A 112 -1.80 -10.67 18.15
N PHE A 113 -0.48 -10.67 18.01
CA PHE A 113 0.25 -9.66 17.24
C PHE A 113 -0.13 -9.72 15.76
N MET A 114 -0.20 -10.93 15.18
CA MET A 114 -0.62 -11.10 13.79
C MET A 114 -2.04 -10.60 13.54
N ASP A 115 -2.98 -10.84 14.46
CA ASP A 115 -4.35 -10.33 14.36
C ASP A 115 -4.39 -8.80 14.41
N ARG A 116 -3.65 -8.17 15.36
CA ARG A 116 -3.60 -6.70 15.49
C ARG A 116 -3.07 -6.01 14.23
N HIS A 117 -2.13 -6.64 13.54
CA HIS A 117 -1.45 -6.06 12.36
C HIS A 117 -1.92 -6.63 11.02
N ASN A 118 -3.02 -7.41 11.02
CA ASN A 118 -3.58 -8.04 9.83
C ASN A 118 -2.51 -8.84 9.04
N ILE A 119 -1.72 -9.65 9.74
CA ILE A 119 -0.76 -10.59 9.17
C ILE A 119 -1.47 -11.94 8.98
N PRO A 120 -1.48 -12.52 7.76
CA PRO A 120 -2.22 -13.76 7.52
C PRO A 120 -1.71 -14.94 8.36
N THR A 121 -2.59 -15.56 9.15
CA THR A 121 -2.30 -16.79 9.91
C THR A 121 -3.49 -17.75 9.92
N ALA A 122 -3.31 -18.92 10.54
CA ALA A 122 -4.39 -19.86 10.86
C ALA A 122 -5.37 -19.25 11.88
N ARG A 123 -6.68 -19.52 11.72
CA ARG A 123 -7.67 -19.20 12.77
C ARG A 123 -7.29 -19.88 14.06
N TRP A 124 -7.46 -19.20 15.19
CA TRP A 124 -6.91 -19.68 16.46
C TRP A 124 -7.63 -19.13 17.68
N SER A 125 -7.35 -19.73 18.83
CA SER A 125 -7.63 -19.18 20.16
C SER A 125 -6.62 -19.73 21.17
N SER A 126 -6.42 -19.05 22.31
CA SER A 126 -5.56 -19.52 23.41
C SER A 126 -6.33 -19.76 24.69
N PHE A 127 -5.87 -20.74 25.47
CA PHE A 127 -6.56 -21.21 26.67
C PHE A 127 -5.60 -21.47 27.81
N THR A 128 -6.05 -21.12 29.02
CA THR A 128 -5.40 -21.46 30.31
C THR A 128 -6.18 -22.50 31.10
N ASP A 129 -7.41 -22.83 30.66
CA ASP A 129 -8.23 -23.92 31.17
C ASP A 129 -8.38 -25.02 30.09
N PRO A 130 -8.05 -26.29 30.41
CA PRO A 130 -8.10 -27.36 29.43
C PRO A 130 -9.52 -27.75 29.02
N GLN A 131 -10.53 -27.55 29.87
CA GLN A 131 -11.93 -27.85 29.54
C GLN A 131 -12.45 -26.85 28.50
N ASP A 132 -12.13 -25.57 28.63
CA ASP A 132 -12.47 -24.54 27.65
C ASP A 132 -11.79 -24.79 26.29
N ALA A 133 -10.52 -25.21 26.31
CA ALA A 133 -9.79 -25.59 25.09
C ALA A 133 -10.45 -26.78 24.37
N CYS A 134 -10.80 -27.84 25.11
CA CYS A 134 -11.51 -29.00 24.55
C CYS A 134 -12.88 -28.61 23.99
N LYS A 135 -13.62 -27.74 24.69
CA LYS A 135 -14.91 -27.23 24.19
C LYS A 135 -14.75 -26.47 22.89
N TYR A 136 -13.75 -25.59 22.78
CA TYR A 136 -13.45 -24.88 21.54
C TYR A 136 -13.15 -25.82 20.37
N ILE A 137 -12.36 -26.87 20.59
CA ILE A 137 -12.08 -27.91 19.58
C ILE A 137 -13.37 -28.59 19.12
N GLN A 138 -14.26 -28.94 20.06
CA GLN A 138 -15.52 -29.61 19.77
C GLN A 138 -16.50 -28.71 19.00
N ASP A 139 -16.62 -27.45 19.40
CA ASP A 139 -17.59 -26.50 18.84
C ASP A 139 -17.12 -25.84 17.53
N ALA A 140 -15.83 -25.91 17.18
CA ALA A 140 -15.28 -25.26 15.99
C ALA A 140 -15.87 -25.83 14.67
N GLU A 141 -16.30 -24.92 13.78
CA GLU A 141 -16.76 -25.19 12.41
C GLU A 141 -15.62 -25.48 11.41
N PHE A 142 -14.38 -25.55 11.90
CA PHE A 142 -13.17 -25.75 11.10
C PHE A 142 -12.24 -26.77 11.78
N PRO A 143 -11.23 -27.33 11.09
CA PRO A 143 -10.36 -28.34 11.69
C PRO A 143 -9.40 -27.72 12.71
N ALA A 144 -9.88 -27.45 13.92
CA ALA A 144 -9.12 -26.99 15.08
C ALA A 144 -8.28 -28.14 15.66
N LEU A 145 -7.35 -28.66 14.87
CA LEU A 145 -6.63 -29.92 15.12
C LEU A 145 -5.15 -29.72 15.46
N VAL A 146 -4.65 -28.48 15.48
CA VAL A 146 -3.27 -28.19 15.85
C VAL A 146 -3.23 -27.58 17.24
N VAL A 147 -2.59 -28.26 18.17
CA VAL A 147 -2.45 -27.84 19.58
C VAL A 147 -0.99 -27.53 19.85
N LYS A 148 -0.70 -26.31 20.30
CA LYS A 148 0.66 -25.84 20.57
C LYS A 148 0.78 -25.34 22.01
N ALA A 149 1.84 -25.73 22.71
CA ALA A 149 2.26 -25.07 23.94
C ALA A 149 2.73 -23.63 23.63
N SER A 150 2.25 -22.65 24.39
CA SER A 150 2.54 -21.23 24.11
C SER A 150 4.01 -20.90 24.34
N GLY A 151 4.63 -21.42 25.39
CA GLY A 151 6.03 -21.18 25.73
C GLY A 151 7.04 -21.93 24.86
N LEU A 152 8.32 -21.71 25.16
CA LEU A 152 9.45 -22.39 24.51
C LEU A 152 9.52 -23.87 24.92
N ALA A 153 9.21 -24.76 23.98
CA ALA A 153 9.22 -26.22 24.18
C ALA A 153 10.21 -26.93 23.25
N ALA A 154 11.29 -26.25 22.82
CA ALA A 154 12.35 -26.77 21.94
C ALA A 154 11.82 -27.52 20.70
N GLY A 155 10.77 -26.98 20.06
CA GLY A 155 10.13 -27.57 18.87
C GLY A 155 9.30 -28.84 19.12
N LYS A 156 9.16 -29.31 20.36
CA LYS A 156 8.41 -30.53 20.72
C LYS A 156 6.99 -30.28 21.22
N GLY A 157 6.65 -29.02 21.53
CA GLY A 157 5.35 -28.64 22.07
C GLY A 157 4.25 -28.41 21.01
N VAL A 158 4.31 -29.10 19.87
CA VAL A 158 3.32 -28.97 18.78
C VAL A 158 2.78 -30.34 18.44
N VAL A 159 1.45 -30.48 18.52
CA VAL A 159 0.73 -31.70 18.14
C VAL A 159 -0.23 -31.37 17.01
N VAL A 160 -0.11 -32.08 15.89
CA VAL A 160 -1.08 -32.05 14.78
C VAL A 160 -1.92 -33.31 14.90
N ALA A 161 -3.13 -33.16 15.44
CA ALA A 161 -4.06 -34.26 15.67
C ALA A 161 -4.77 -34.67 14.38
N ARG A 162 -5.19 -35.95 14.31
CA ARG A 162 -5.98 -36.49 13.19
C ARG A 162 -7.47 -36.20 13.34
N ASP A 163 -7.93 -36.04 14.58
CA ASP A 163 -9.33 -35.79 14.91
C ASP A 163 -9.47 -34.97 16.19
N LYS A 164 -10.71 -34.57 16.50
CA LYS A 164 -11.04 -33.71 17.64
C LYS A 164 -10.71 -34.37 18.99
N ASP A 165 -10.79 -35.70 19.09
CA ASP A 165 -10.52 -36.43 20.32
C ASP A 165 -9.01 -36.47 20.62
N GLU A 166 -8.19 -36.72 19.60
CA GLU A 166 -6.73 -36.65 19.69
C GLU A 166 -6.26 -35.22 20.01
N ALA A 167 -6.93 -34.19 19.48
CA ALA A 167 -6.64 -32.80 19.82
C ALA A 167 -6.98 -32.48 21.29
N CYS A 168 -8.14 -32.94 21.79
CA CYS A 168 -8.51 -32.78 23.21
C CYS A 168 -7.53 -33.52 24.13
N LYS A 169 -7.08 -34.71 23.73
CA LYS A 169 -6.04 -35.44 24.47
C LYS A 169 -4.73 -34.66 24.51
N ALA A 170 -4.29 -34.09 23.38
CA ALA A 170 -3.09 -33.27 23.32
C ALA A 170 -3.14 -32.05 24.26
N VAL A 171 -4.31 -31.40 24.37
CA VAL A 171 -4.53 -30.33 25.36
C VAL A 171 -4.31 -30.84 26.78
N LEU A 172 -4.90 -31.98 27.14
CA LEU A 172 -4.76 -32.57 28.47
C LEU A 172 -3.30 -32.96 28.78
N ASP A 173 -2.62 -33.60 27.83
CA ASP A 173 -1.22 -34.02 27.98
C ASP A 173 -0.31 -32.79 28.20
N ILE A 174 -0.56 -31.68 27.49
CA ILE A 174 0.22 -30.44 27.63
C ILE A 174 -0.05 -29.75 28.98
N MET A 175 -1.31 -29.55 29.35
CA MET A 175 -1.70 -28.68 30.46
C MET A 175 -1.80 -29.41 31.80
N LYS A 176 -2.35 -30.63 31.80
CA LYS A 176 -2.63 -31.40 33.03
C LYS A 176 -1.44 -32.24 33.44
N ASP A 177 -0.85 -32.95 32.49
CA ASP A 177 0.31 -33.81 32.75
C ASP A 177 1.64 -33.04 32.71
N LYS A 178 1.56 -31.72 32.47
CA LYS A 178 2.69 -30.77 32.43
C LYS A 178 3.87 -31.31 31.61
N ALA A 179 3.58 -31.93 30.46
CA ALA A 179 4.57 -32.57 29.61
C ALA A 179 5.72 -31.62 29.19
N PHE A 180 5.49 -30.31 29.23
CA PHE A 180 6.46 -29.27 28.88
C PHE A 180 6.71 -28.26 30.02
N GLY A 181 6.39 -28.60 31.27
CA GLY A 181 6.52 -27.70 32.41
C GLY A 181 5.66 -26.44 32.26
N SER A 182 6.16 -25.28 32.69
CA SER A 182 5.43 -24.00 32.60
C SER A 182 5.21 -23.49 31.18
N ALA A 183 5.96 -24.01 30.19
CA ALA A 183 5.72 -23.67 28.78
C ALA A 183 4.33 -24.12 28.29
N GLY A 184 3.71 -25.09 28.98
CA GLY A 184 2.38 -25.63 28.72
C GLY A 184 1.24 -24.99 29.52
N ASP A 185 1.50 -23.99 30.37
CA ASP A 185 0.45 -23.33 31.20
C ASP A 185 -0.60 -22.60 30.34
N THR A 186 -0.26 -22.30 29.08
CA THR A 186 -1.19 -21.79 28.06
C THR A 186 -1.02 -22.60 26.79
N VAL A 187 -2.14 -23.01 26.18
CA VAL A 187 -2.16 -23.68 24.87
C VAL A 187 -2.78 -22.77 23.82
N VAL A 188 -2.29 -22.87 22.59
CA VAL A 188 -2.87 -22.30 21.39
C VAL A 188 -3.48 -23.43 20.59
N VAL A 189 -4.77 -23.35 20.29
CA VAL A 189 -5.47 -24.24 19.36
C VAL A 189 -5.67 -23.49 18.07
N GLU A 190 -5.27 -24.06 16.94
CA GLU A 190 -5.40 -23.44 15.63
C GLU A 190 -5.92 -24.38 14.53
N GLU A 191 -6.42 -23.75 13.46
CA GLU A 191 -6.80 -24.39 12.22
C GLU A 191 -5.62 -25.15 11.61
N GLN A 192 -5.85 -26.41 11.25
CA GLN A 192 -4.93 -27.19 10.43
C GLN A 192 -4.92 -26.62 9.01
N LEU A 193 -3.81 -25.99 8.63
CA LEU A 193 -3.60 -25.51 7.28
C LEU A 193 -3.07 -26.62 6.37
N GLU A 194 -3.49 -26.59 5.11
CA GLU A 194 -3.01 -27.48 4.05
C GLU A 194 -2.21 -26.68 3.01
N GLY A 195 -1.06 -27.20 2.61
CA GLY A 195 -0.17 -26.57 1.65
C GLY A 195 1.27 -27.07 1.78
N GLU A 196 2.18 -26.36 1.13
CA GLU A 196 3.63 -26.58 1.28
C GLU A 196 4.17 -25.67 2.39
N GLU A 197 4.94 -26.23 3.32
CA GLU A 197 5.63 -25.48 4.36
C GLU A 197 6.96 -24.95 3.82
N VAL A 198 7.20 -23.65 4.00
CA VAL A 198 8.43 -22.98 3.58
C VAL A 198 8.94 -22.07 4.68
N SER A 199 10.26 -21.96 4.76
CA SER A 199 10.96 -21.10 5.71
C SER A 199 11.40 -19.83 5.02
N CYS A 200 10.86 -18.70 5.46
CA CYS A 200 11.19 -17.38 4.93
C CYS A 200 11.88 -16.55 6.01
N LEU A 201 13.17 -16.29 5.81
CA LEU A 201 13.99 -15.53 6.75
C LEU A 201 14.30 -14.15 6.18
N CYS A 202 14.58 -13.18 7.05
CA CYS A 202 15.17 -11.91 6.66
C CYS A 202 16.11 -11.36 7.72
N PHE A 203 17.10 -10.58 7.28
CA PHE A 203 17.73 -9.59 8.15
C PHE A 203 16.79 -8.39 8.29
N SER A 204 16.66 -7.88 9.51
CA SER A 204 15.97 -6.62 9.77
C SER A 204 16.73 -5.75 10.75
N ASP A 205 16.80 -4.47 10.42
CA ASP A 205 17.43 -3.42 11.24
C ASP A 205 16.40 -2.63 12.07
N GLY A 206 15.17 -3.12 12.16
CA GLY A 206 14.03 -2.45 12.78
C GLY A 206 13.20 -1.59 11.82
N ILE A 207 13.65 -1.39 10.57
CA ILE A 207 12.95 -0.61 9.54
C ILE A 207 12.94 -1.37 8.21
N THR A 208 14.12 -1.73 7.73
CA THR A 208 14.38 -2.43 6.49
C THR A 208 14.22 -3.93 6.67
N VAL A 209 13.66 -4.59 5.67
CA VAL A 209 13.62 -6.06 5.54
C VAL A 209 14.43 -6.49 4.32
N SER A 210 15.50 -7.24 4.57
CA SER A 210 16.30 -7.90 3.54
C SER A 210 16.02 -9.42 3.56
N PRO A 211 15.15 -9.93 2.67
CA PRO A 211 14.79 -11.34 2.64
C PRO A 211 15.98 -12.21 2.22
N MET A 212 16.07 -13.39 2.84
CA MET A 212 16.95 -14.47 2.42
C MET A 212 16.22 -15.35 1.39
N PRO A 213 16.94 -16.12 0.55
CA PRO A 213 16.31 -17.10 -0.31
C PRO A 213 15.49 -18.10 0.53
N PRO A 214 14.28 -18.48 0.08
CA PRO A 214 13.42 -19.38 0.84
C PRO A 214 14.07 -20.74 0.98
N ALA A 215 13.95 -21.32 2.17
CA ALA A 215 14.45 -22.64 2.50
C ALA A 215 13.30 -23.58 2.86
N GLN A 216 13.57 -24.87 2.93
CA GLN A 216 12.65 -25.86 3.51
C GLN A 216 13.45 -26.90 4.27
N ASP A 217 12.96 -27.25 5.47
CA ASP A 217 13.52 -28.30 6.30
C ASP A 217 12.73 -29.60 6.18
N HIS A 218 13.31 -30.68 6.67
CA HIS A 218 12.68 -32.00 6.74
C HIS A 218 12.63 -32.47 8.19
N LYS A 219 11.48 -32.31 8.84
CA LYS A 219 11.32 -32.61 10.28
C LYS A 219 11.25 -34.11 10.59
N ARG A 220 10.80 -34.95 9.65
CA ARG A 220 10.59 -36.39 9.87
C ARG A 220 11.91 -37.17 9.85
N LEU A 221 12.02 -38.16 10.74
CA LEU A 221 13.24 -38.93 10.99
C LEU A 221 13.70 -39.78 9.81
N LEU A 222 12.76 -40.41 9.09
CA LEU A 222 13.03 -41.42 8.06
C LEU A 222 12.69 -40.90 6.66
N ASP A 223 13.29 -41.54 5.65
CA ASP A 223 12.99 -41.30 4.22
C ASP A 223 11.48 -41.44 3.94
N GLY A 224 10.98 -40.69 2.95
CA GLY A 224 9.56 -40.62 2.61
C GLY A 224 8.71 -39.90 3.67
N ASP A 225 9.35 -39.00 4.43
CA ASP A 225 8.75 -38.23 5.53
C ASP A 225 8.06 -39.12 6.60
N GLN A 226 8.67 -40.26 6.91
CA GLN A 226 8.17 -41.22 7.90
C GLN A 226 8.81 -41.05 9.28
N GLY A 227 8.22 -41.70 10.29
CA GLY A 227 8.72 -41.71 11.66
C GLY A 227 8.36 -40.45 12.47
N PRO A 228 8.90 -40.29 13.69
CA PRO A 228 8.56 -39.17 14.56
C PRO A 228 9.11 -37.83 14.02
N ASN A 229 8.49 -36.73 14.45
CA ASN A 229 9.05 -35.39 14.25
C ASN A 229 10.35 -35.23 15.04
N THR A 230 11.29 -34.51 14.46
CA THR A 230 12.61 -34.19 15.02
C THR A 230 12.82 -32.67 14.98
N GLY A 231 14.00 -32.21 15.40
CA GLY A 231 14.41 -30.81 15.19
C GLY A 231 14.79 -30.48 13.74
N GLY A 232 14.70 -31.43 12.81
CA GLY A 232 15.13 -31.31 11.42
C GLY A 232 16.25 -32.30 11.08
N MET A 233 16.03 -33.14 10.07
CA MET A 233 16.97 -34.15 9.53
C MET A 233 17.72 -33.67 8.28
N GLY A 234 17.41 -32.48 7.79
CA GLY A 234 18.07 -31.85 6.66
C GLY A 234 17.29 -30.63 6.21
N ALA A 235 17.90 -29.84 5.34
CA ALA A 235 17.28 -28.69 4.72
C ALA A 235 17.89 -28.43 3.34
N TYR A 236 17.18 -27.69 2.50
CA TYR A 236 17.69 -27.24 1.22
C TYR A 236 17.25 -25.82 0.87
N CYS A 237 18.01 -25.17 -0.02
CA CYS A 237 17.75 -23.82 -0.51
C CYS A 237 18.33 -23.64 -1.93
N PRO A 238 17.66 -22.92 -2.85
CA PRO A 238 16.34 -22.29 -2.66
C PRO A 238 15.17 -23.28 -2.81
N THR A 239 13.99 -22.90 -2.30
CA THR A 239 12.73 -23.65 -2.47
C THR A 239 12.03 -23.28 -3.78
N PRO A 240 12.05 -24.11 -4.84
CA PRO A 240 11.53 -23.76 -6.18
C PRO A 240 10.01 -23.59 -6.25
N GLN A 241 9.28 -24.04 -5.23
CA GLN A 241 7.84 -23.83 -5.09
C GLN A 241 7.49 -22.36 -4.79
N VAL A 242 8.46 -21.56 -4.31
CA VAL A 242 8.31 -20.14 -4.04
C VAL A 242 8.85 -19.35 -5.24
N SER A 243 7.95 -18.80 -6.06
CA SER A 243 8.34 -17.86 -7.12
C SER A 243 8.73 -16.51 -6.52
N GLU A 244 9.40 -15.67 -7.31
CA GLU A 244 9.77 -14.30 -6.89
C GLU A 244 8.52 -13.49 -6.49
N ASP A 245 7.41 -13.61 -7.23
CA ASP A 245 6.14 -12.95 -6.87
C ASP A 245 5.64 -13.40 -5.48
N VAL A 246 5.72 -14.69 -5.17
CA VAL A 246 5.31 -15.23 -3.86
C VAL A 246 6.27 -14.76 -2.76
N LEU A 247 7.57 -14.71 -3.04
CA LEU A 247 8.56 -14.17 -2.09
C LEU A 247 8.32 -12.69 -1.79
N GLN A 248 8.00 -11.88 -2.81
CA GLN A 248 7.61 -10.48 -2.63
C GLN A 248 6.29 -10.33 -1.88
N GLU A 249 5.33 -11.23 -2.11
CA GLU A 249 4.08 -11.26 -1.34
C GLU A 249 4.36 -11.57 0.14
N ILE A 250 5.19 -12.57 0.45
CA ILE A 250 5.59 -12.90 1.83
C ILE A 250 6.37 -11.74 2.47
N LYS A 251 7.31 -11.12 1.73
CA LYS A 251 8.03 -9.94 2.19
C LYS A 251 7.06 -8.84 2.61
N ARG A 252 6.09 -8.51 1.76
CA ARG A 252 5.15 -7.40 2.00
C ARG A 252 4.10 -7.73 3.07
N SER A 253 3.49 -8.92 3.01
CA SER A 253 2.33 -9.28 3.82
C SER A 253 2.67 -9.90 5.17
N VAL A 254 3.91 -10.40 5.32
CA VAL A 254 4.38 -11.06 6.55
C VAL A 254 5.58 -10.31 7.12
N LEU A 255 6.72 -10.32 6.43
CA LEU A 255 7.99 -9.89 7.03
C LEU A 255 8.01 -8.38 7.33
N GLN A 256 7.72 -7.54 6.33
CA GLN A 256 7.71 -6.08 6.47
C GLN A 256 6.61 -5.63 7.44
N LYS A 257 5.40 -6.20 7.33
CA LYS A 257 4.32 -5.92 8.29
C LYS A 257 4.69 -6.28 9.72
N THR A 258 5.41 -7.38 9.93
CA THR A 258 5.88 -7.77 11.27
C THR A 258 6.87 -6.74 11.82
N VAL A 259 7.86 -6.34 11.03
CA VAL A 259 8.85 -5.34 11.44
C VAL A 259 8.19 -3.98 11.71
N ASP A 260 7.28 -3.55 10.83
CA ASP A 260 6.55 -2.29 10.99
C ASP A 260 5.63 -2.32 12.22
N GLY A 261 4.91 -3.42 12.44
CA GLY A 261 4.04 -3.60 13.61
C GLY A 261 4.81 -3.59 14.92
N MET A 262 5.95 -4.29 14.98
CA MET A 262 6.84 -4.31 16.14
C MET A 262 7.41 -2.92 16.46
N ARG A 263 7.80 -2.17 15.42
CA ARG A 263 8.23 -0.78 15.55
C ARG A 263 7.09 0.14 16.03
N ALA A 264 5.89 -0.02 15.49
CA ALA A 264 4.71 0.76 15.89
C ALA A 264 4.30 0.52 17.36
N GLU A 265 4.51 -0.69 17.88
CA GLU A 265 4.30 -1.02 19.29
C GLU A 265 5.47 -0.60 20.22
N GLY A 266 6.48 0.10 19.69
CA GLY A 266 7.62 0.61 20.47
C GLY A 266 8.66 -0.45 20.82
N THR A 267 8.64 -1.60 20.14
CA THR A 267 9.56 -2.72 20.34
C THR A 267 10.21 -3.11 19.02
N PRO A 268 11.06 -2.25 18.42
CA PRO A 268 11.64 -2.50 17.09
C PRO A 268 12.37 -3.85 17.05
N TYR A 269 12.16 -4.57 15.95
CA TYR A 269 12.74 -5.90 15.75
C TYR A 269 14.06 -5.79 14.99
N VAL A 270 15.19 -6.05 15.66
CA VAL A 270 16.53 -6.03 15.07
C VAL A 270 17.13 -7.44 15.11
N GLY A 271 17.64 -7.93 14.00
CA GLY A 271 18.28 -9.25 13.91
C GLY A 271 17.73 -10.10 12.76
N VAL A 272 17.63 -11.42 12.99
CA VAL A 272 17.03 -12.35 12.02
C VAL A 272 15.59 -12.62 12.43
N LEU A 273 14.65 -12.31 11.54
CA LEU A 273 13.26 -12.75 11.66
C LEU A 273 13.09 -13.98 10.77
N TYR A 274 12.64 -15.07 11.35
CA TYR A 274 12.24 -16.28 10.66
C TYR A 274 10.72 -16.39 10.70
N ALA A 275 10.11 -16.65 9.55
CA ALA A 275 8.70 -17.00 9.44
C ALA A 275 8.55 -18.38 8.81
N GLY A 276 7.93 -19.31 9.55
CA GLY A 276 7.42 -20.55 8.98
C GLY A 276 6.10 -20.26 8.29
N VAL A 277 6.02 -20.49 6.99
CA VAL A 277 4.87 -20.11 6.16
C VAL A 277 4.28 -21.33 5.49
N MET A 278 2.96 -21.47 5.54
CA MET A 278 2.20 -22.43 4.74
C MET A 278 1.70 -21.76 3.46
N LEU A 279 2.06 -22.31 2.30
CA LEU A 279 1.55 -21.88 1.01
C LEU A 279 0.18 -22.51 0.74
N THR A 280 -0.88 -21.84 1.13
CA THR A 280 -2.25 -22.34 0.97
C THR A 280 -2.87 -21.91 -0.36
N LYS A 281 -4.00 -22.52 -0.75
CA LYS A 281 -4.81 -22.06 -1.89
C LYS A 281 -5.30 -20.59 -1.78
N ARG A 282 -5.30 -20.03 -0.56
CA ARG A 282 -5.72 -18.65 -0.27
C ARG A 282 -4.53 -17.70 -0.06
N GLY A 283 -3.31 -18.12 -0.42
CA GLY A 283 -2.09 -17.34 -0.24
C GLY A 283 -1.24 -17.80 0.96
N PRO A 284 -0.10 -17.12 1.21
CA PRO A 284 0.83 -17.46 2.28
C PRO A 284 0.22 -17.16 3.66
N LYS A 285 0.35 -18.11 4.60
CA LYS A 285 -0.10 -17.95 5.99
C LYS A 285 1.02 -18.33 6.96
N VAL A 286 1.25 -17.50 7.97
CA VAL A 286 2.25 -17.74 9.00
C VAL A 286 1.80 -18.86 9.94
N LEU A 287 2.65 -19.87 10.11
CA LEU A 287 2.54 -20.94 11.11
C LEU A 287 3.14 -20.51 12.45
N GLU A 288 4.33 -19.91 12.41
CA GLU A 288 5.07 -19.43 13.57
C GLU A 288 6.19 -18.46 13.17
N PHE A 289 6.63 -17.65 14.14
CA PHE A 289 7.88 -16.90 14.03
C PHE A 289 8.97 -17.52 14.89
N ASN A 290 10.21 -17.41 14.42
CA ASN A 290 11.40 -17.65 15.20
C ASN A 290 12.31 -16.42 15.13
N CYS A 291 13.14 -16.21 16.15
CA CYS A 291 13.87 -14.97 16.36
C CYS A 291 15.37 -15.04 16.04
N ARG A 292 15.75 -16.05 15.28
CA ARG A 292 17.12 -16.50 15.00
C ARG A 292 17.10 -17.42 13.78
N PHE A 293 18.29 -17.68 13.20
CA PHE A 293 18.41 -18.67 12.13
C PHE A 293 17.88 -20.06 12.58
N GLY A 294 17.25 -20.80 11.66
CA GLY A 294 16.90 -22.20 11.91
C GLY A 294 18.12 -23.11 11.94
N ASP A 295 17.97 -24.30 12.51
CA ASP A 295 18.95 -25.38 12.49
C ASP A 295 18.22 -26.64 12.03
N PRO A 296 18.42 -27.14 10.77
CA PRO A 296 19.67 -27.01 10.01
C PRO A 296 19.68 -25.98 8.85
N GLU A 297 18.75 -25.02 8.80
CA GLU A 297 18.68 -24.06 7.68
C GLU A 297 19.85 -23.08 7.62
N CYS A 298 20.44 -22.71 8.75
CA CYS A 298 21.63 -21.85 8.76
C CYS A 298 22.77 -22.48 7.92
N GLN A 299 22.91 -23.80 7.98
CA GLN A 299 23.95 -24.57 7.32
C GLN A 299 23.84 -24.56 5.79
N ILE A 300 22.67 -24.29 5.22
CA ILE A 300 22.48 -24.11 3.77
C ILE A 300 22.49 -22.64 3.35
N LEU A 301 22.10 -21.71 4.24
CA LEU A 301 22.09 -20.28 3.95
C LEU A 301 23.51 -19.70 3.98
N MET A 302 24.31 -20.01 4.99
CA MET A 302 25.65 -19.42 5.13
C MET A 302 26.59 -19.72 3.94
N PRO A 303 26.58 -20.93 3.34
CA PRO A 303 27.35 -21.20 2.13
C PRO A 303 26.85 -20.46 0.88
N LEU A 304 25.57 -20.09 0.82
CA LEU A 304 24.99 -19.33 -0.30
C LEU A 304 25.14 -17.82 -0.13
N LEU A 305 25.43 -17.32 1.07
CA LEU A 305 25.62 -15.90 1.31
C LEU A 305 26.92 -15.42 0.64
N LYS A 306 26.81 -14.54 -0.35
CA LYS A 306 27.95 -13.95 -1.06
C LYS A 306 28.51 -12.74 -0.33
N SER A 307 27.64 -11.92 0.27
CA SER A 307 28.05 -10.77 1.10
C SER A 307 28.87 -11.20 2.31
N ASP A 308 29.70 -10.29 2.82
CA ASP A 308 30.38 -10.48 4.10
C ASP A 308 29.34 -10.44 5.23
N LEU A 309 29.19 -11.56 5.95
CA LEU A 309 28.25 -11.64 7.06
C LEU A 309 28.55 -10.60 8.14
N TYR A 310 29.82 -10.33 8.44
CA TYR A 310 30.18 -9.34 9.46
C TYR A 310 29.64 -7.94 9.13
N GLU A 311 29.78 -7.52 7.86
CA GLU A 311 29.25 -6.25 7.39
C GLU A 311 27.72 -6.22 7.44
N VAL A 312 27.06 -7.31 7.03
CA VAL A 312 25.59 -7.41 7.10
C VAL A 312 25.09 -7.25 8.54
N LEU A 313 25.72 -7.94 9.51
CA LEU A 313 25.34 -7.82 10.93
C LEU A 313 25.58 -6.40 11.45
N LYS A 314 26.70 -5.77 11.08
CA LYS A 314 27.03 -4.41 11.49
C LYS A 314 26.06 -3.38 10.92
N ASN A 315 25.76 -3.46 9.63
CA ASN A 315 24.79 -2.57 8.98
C ASN A 315 23.38 -2.76 9.58
N THR A 316 23.03 -3.99 9.93
CA THR A 316 21.77 -4.29 10.63
C THR A 316 21.71 -3.59 12.00
N LEU A 317 22.79 -3.60 12.76
CA LEU A 317 22.86 -2.93 14.07
C LEU A 317 22.91 -1.40 13.97
N GLN A 318 23.32 -0.86 12.82
CA GLN A 318 23.45 0.57 12.57
C GLN A 318 22.22 1.19 11.87
N ALA A 319 21.14 0.42 11.66
CA ALA A 319 19.96 0.85 10.89
C ALA A 319 20.30 1.30 9.46
N ASP A 320 21.27 0.63 8.85
CA ASP A 320 21.79 0.96 7.51
C ASP A 320 21.71 -0.24 6.55
N LEU A 321 20.79 -1.17 6.78
CA LEU A 321 20.67 -2.36 5.93
C LEU A 321 20.27 -2.02 4.49
N SER A 322 19.62 -0.87 4.26
CA SER A 322 19.21 -0.40 2.94
C SER A 322 20.37 0.11 2.07
N SER A 323 21.49 0.52 2.66
CA SER A 323 22.63 1.09 1.90
C SER A 323 23.45 0.02 1.16
N SER A 324 23.43 -1.22 1.66
CA SER A 324 24.18 -2.35 1.10
C SER A 324 23.28 -3.59 0.97
N PRO A 325 22.72 -3.84 -0.24
CA PRO A 325 21.89 -5.01 -0.48
C PRO A 325 22.65 -6.32 -0.22
N VAL A 326 22.05 -7.22 0.57
CA VAL A 326 22.58 -8.55 0.85
C VAL A 326 22.53 -9.41 -0.41
N GLN A 327 23.68 -9.91 -0.85
CA GLN A 327 23.83 -10.72 -2.06
C GLN A 327 23.97 -12.20 -1.73
N TRP A 328 23.34 -13.03 -2.55
CA TRP A 328 23.37 -14.49 -2.48
C TRP A 328 23.94 -15.07 -3.78
N LEU A 329 24.47 -16.28 -3.72
CA LEU A 329 24.96 -16.99 -4.91
C LEU A 329 23.77 -17.35 -5.81
N GLU A 330 23.83 -16.88 -7.05
CA GLU A 330 22.88 -17.24 -8.10
C GLU A 330 23.26 -18.60 -8.74
N ASN A 331 22.29 -19.24 -9.40
CA ASN A 331 22.47 -20.52 -10.10
C ASN A 331 23.13 -21.62 -9.24
N SER A 332 22.88 -21.57 -7.93
CA SER A 332 23.46 -22.46 -6.94
C SER A 332 22.38 -22.93 -5.98
N ALA A 333 22.46 -24.20 -5.58
CA ALA A 333 21.60 -24.81 -4.59
C ALA A 333 22.46 -25.43 -3.49
N ALA A 334 22.00 -25.30 -2.25
CA ALA A 334 22.62 -25.92 -1.08
C ALA A 334 21.68 -26.97 -0.50
N VAL A 335 22.22 -28.15 -0.18
CA VAL A 335 21.52 -29.22 0.52
C VAL A 335 22.37 -29.63 1.71
N THR A 336 21.74 -29.77 2.87
CA THR A 336 22.38 -30.29 4.08
C THR A 336 21.65 -31.52 4.60
N VAL A 337 22.40 -32.56 4.93
CA VAL A 337 21.90 -33.81 5.50
C VAL A 337 22.39 -33.92 6.94
N VAL A 338 21.49 -34.10 7.89
CA VAL A 338 21.82 -34.28 9.30
C VAL A 338 22.13 -35.75 9.56
N MET A 339 23.26 -36.02 10.21
CA MET A 339 23.55 -37.30 10.82
C MET A 339 23.21 -37.25 12.32
N ALA A 340 22.31 -38.13 12.75
CA ALA A 340 21.82 -38.23 14.11
C ALA A 340 22.35 -39.50 14.81
N SER A 341 22.34 -39.49 16.15
CA SER A 341 22.66 -40.66 16.98
C SER A 341 21.50 -41.66 16.97
N GLY A 342 21.81 -42.96 16.94
CA GLY A 342 20.81 -44.03 17.04
C GLY A 342 19.91 -43.87 18.26
N GLY A 343 18.59 -43.92 18.04
CA GLY A 343 17.55 -43.70 19.06
C GLY A 343 16.99 -42.27 19.14
N TYR A 344 17.59 -41.29 18.46
CA TYR A 344 17.00 -39.95 18.29
C TYR A 344 15.64 -40.03 17.55
N PRO A 345 14.58 -39.28 17.93
CA PRO A 345 14.52 -38.17 18.89
C PRO A 345 14.30 -38.56 20.37
N ALA A 346 14.27 -39.86 20.68
CA ALA A 346 14.12 -40.40 22.03
C ALA A 346 15.49 -40.47 22.75
N SER A 347 15.75 -41.56 23.49
CA SER A 347 17.03 -41.77 24.16
C SER A 347 18.09 -42.26 23.18
N TYR A 348 19.31 -41.73 23.28
CA TYR A 348 20.43 -42.04 22.40
C TYR A 348 21.75 -42.12 23.19
N LYS A 349 22.72 -42.86 22.65
CA LYS A 349 24.06 -43.00 23.25
C LYS A 349 24.94 -41.80 22.91
N LYS A 350 25.81 -41.42 23.85
CA LYS A 350 26.86 -40.41 23.67
C LYS A 350 28.25 -41.06 23.80
N GLY A 351 29.29 -40.37 23.37
CA GLY A 351 30.68 -40.81 23.48
C GLY A 351 31.13 -41.77 22.38
N LEU A 352 30.37 -41.88 21.29
CA LEU A 352 30.71 -42.76 20.17
C LEU A 352 31.70 -42.06 19.24
N GLU A 353 32.76 -42.75 18.85
CA GLU A 353 33.84 -42.20 18.01
C GLU A 353 33.36 -41.95 16.58
N ILE A 354 33.72 -40.78 16.04
CA ILE A 354 33.38 -40.32 14.69
C ILE A 354 34.63 -40.33 13.82
N THR A 355 34.54 -41.01 12.67
CA THR A 355 35.62 -41.11 11.68
C THR A 355 35.15 -40.59 10.30
N GLY A 356 36.10 -40.33 9.38
CA GLY A 356 35.79 -39.89 8.00
C GLY A 356 35.66 -38.37 7.79
N LEU A 357 35.76 -37.55 8.84
CA LEU A 357 35.57 -36.08 8.75
C LEU A 357 36.56 -35.37 7.80
N SER A 358 37.84 -35.77 7.82
CA SER A 358 38.87 -35.17 6.95
C SER A 358 38.65 -35.50 5.47
N GLN A 359 38.24 -36.74 5.18
CA GLN A 359 37.97 -37.22 3.82
C GLN A 359 36.83 -36.44 3.17
N VAL A 360 35.75 -36.15 3.91
CA VAL A 360 34.65 -35.31 3.40
C VAL A 360 35.10 -33.88 3.12
N SER A 361 35.97 -33.33 3.97
CA SER A 361 36.52 -31.98 3.78
C SER A 361 37.35 -31.90 2.48
N GLU A 362 38.13 -32.94 2.17
CA GLU A 362 38.91 -33.06 0.92
C GLU A 362 38.02 -33.15 -0.34
N MET A 363 36.78 -33.62 -0.21
CA MET A 363 35.78 -33.63 -1.30
C MET A 363 35.16 -32.25 -1.56
N GLY A 364 35.56 -31.21 -0.81
CA GLY A 364 34.99 -29.87 -0.91
C GLY A 364 33.56 -29.78 -0.38
N ILE A 365 33.18 -30.66 0.55
CA ILE A 365 31.88 -30.70 1.21
C ILE A 365 32.05 -30.18 2.64
N GLN A 366 31.15 -29.32 3.09
CA GLN A 366 31.24 -28.71 4.42
C GLN A 366 30.59 -29.58 5.48
N VAL A 367 31.29 -29.81 6.59
CA VAL A 367 30.76 -30.54 7.75
C VAL A 367 30.58 -29.58 8.92
N PHE A 368 29.33 -29.28 9.27
CA PHE A 368 29.02 -28.48 10.45
C PHE A 368 28.67 -29.38 11.62
N HIS A 369 29.52 -29.33 12.64
CA HIS A 369 29.33 -30.06 13.88
C HIS A 369 28.19 -29.47 14.71
N ALA A 370 27.33 -30.32 15.26
CA ALA A 370 26.31 -29.99 16.25
C ALA A 370 26.67 -30.66 17.58
N GLY A 371 26.03 -31.78 17.92
CA GLY A 371 26.32 -32.56 19.13
C GLY A 371 27.60 -33.37 19.02
N THR A 372 28.77 -32.71 19.03
CA THR A 372 30.09 -33.37 19.09
C THR A 372 30.97 -32.81 20.22
N ALA A 373 31.88 -33.63 20.73
CA ALA A 373 32.90 -33.24 21.71
C ALA A 373 34.27 -33.82 21.34
N LEU A 374 35.33 -33.23 21.88
CA LEU A 374 36.67 -33.80 21.76
C LEU A 374 36.87 -34.89 22.82
N LYS A 375 37.47 -36.01 22.43
CA LYS A 375 37.84 -37.10 23.35
C LYS A 375 39.18 -36.79 24.03
N GLU A 376 39.35 -37.22 25.28
CA GLU A 376 40.65 -37.20 25.95
C GLU A 376 41.66 -38.05 25.15
N GLY A 377 42.77 -37.45 24.74
CA GLY A 377 43.78 -38.10 23.88
C GLY A 377 43.60 -37.87 22.37
N GLY A 378 42.59 -37.11 21.94
CA GLY A 378 42.35 -36.75 20.53
C GLY A 378 41.21 -37.53 19.88
N GLY A 379 40.65 -36.96 18.81
CA GLY A 379 39.48 -37.50 18.11
C GLY A 379 38.16 -36.83 18.49
N VAL A 380 37.12 -37.09 17.69
CA VAL A 380 35.79 -36.48 17.83
C VAL A 380 34.77 -37.56 18.21
N ILE A 381 33.92 -37.27 19.20
CA ILE A 381 32.88 -38.18 19.69
C ILE A 381 31.49 -37.54 19.60
N THR A 382 30.44 -38.36 19.54
CA THR A 382 29.05 -37.90 19.64
C THR A 382 28.74 -37.35 21.03
N ASN A 383 27.98 -36.25 21.10
CA ASN A 383 27.57 -35.60 22.35
C ASN A 383 26.13 -35.02 22.29
N GLY A 384 25.35 -35.37 21.27
CA GLY A 384 23.97 -34.92 21.12
C GLY A 384 23.15 -35.77 20.16
N GLY A 385 21.84 -35.54 20.13
CA GLY A 385 20.90 -36.29 19.29
C GLY A 385 21.18 -36.06 17.80
N ARG A 386 21.24 -34.79 17.37
CA ARG A 386 21.81 -34.40 16.07
C ARG A 386 23.31 -34.18 16.25
N VAL A 387 24.12 -34.92 15.50
CA VAL A 387 25.57 -34.98 15.70
C VAL A 387 26.27 -33.97 14.80
N LEU A 388 25.97 -33.99 13.51
CA LEU A 388 26.58 -33.10 12.52
C LEU A 388 25.69 -32.98 11.27
N THR A 389 26.02 -32.05 10.41
CA THR A 389 25.37 -31.87 9.11
C THR A 389 26.41 -31.85 7.99
N VAL A 390 26.13 -32.54 6.89
CA VAL A 390 26.96 -32.57 5.70
C VAL A 390 26.29 -31.74 4.61
N THR A 391 26.94 -30.64 4.22
CA THR A 391 26.38 -29.61 3.35
C THR A 391 27.16 -29.51 2.05
N ALA A 392 26.46 -29.65 0.92
CA ALA A 392 27.02 -29.46 -0.41
C ALA A 392 26.33 -28.30 -1.12
N VAL A 393 27.11 -27.50 -1.83
CA VAL A 393 26.63 -26.46 -2.75
C VAL A 393 27.00 -26.87 -4.17
N ARG A 394 26.00 -26.95 -5.06
CA ARG A 394 26.14 -27.33 -6.48
C ARG A 394 25.17 -26.54 -7.35
N PRO A 395 25.28 -26.57 -8.69
CA PRO A 395 24.38 -25.82 -9.56
C PRO A 395 22.90 -26.21 -9.48
N THR A 396 22.58 -27.44 -9.05
CA THR A 396 21.20 -27.93 -8.95
C THR A 396 20.93 -28.65 -7.63
N LEU A 397 19.67 -28.69 -7.18
CA LEU A 397 19.27 -29.42 -5.96
C LEU A 397 19.64 -30.91 -6.03
N GLU A 398 19.44 -31.54 -7.19
CA GLU A 398 19.76 -32.96 -7.39
C GLU A 398 21.26 -33.23 -7.24
N SER A 399 22.11 -32.40 -7.85
CA SER A 399 23.56 -32.55 -7.75
C SER A 399 24.07 -32.23 -6.33
N ALA A 400 23.47 -31.25 -5.65
CA ALA A 400 23.78 -30.93 -4.26
C ALA A 400 23.42 -32.08 -3.31
N LEU A 401 22.21 -32.66 -3.45
CA LEU A 401 21.79 -33.82 -2.67
C LEU A 401 22.72 -35.03 -2.90
N ARG A 402 23.07 -35.32 -4.16
CA ARG A 402 24.00 -36.41 -4.50
C ARG A 402 25.33 -36.23 -3.78
N SER A 403 25.95 -35.04 -3.88
CA SER A 403 27.21 -34.77 -3.20
C SER A 403 27.09 -34.80 -1.68
N ALA A 404 26.00 -34.31 -1.08
CA ALA A 404 25.78 -34.42 0.36
C ALA A 404 25.65 -35.89 0.80
N ASN A 405 24.95 -36.72 0.01
CA ASN A 405 24.82 -38.16 0.23
C ASN A 405 26.17 -38.92 0.11
N GLU A 406 27.02 -38.52 -0.83
CA GLU A 406 28.40 -39.04 -0.94
C GLU A 406 29.20 -38.70 0.33
N GLY A 407 29.07 -37.49 0.86
CA GLY A 407 29.76 -37.07 2.08
C GLY A 407 29.28 -37.82 3.34
N VAL A 408 27.97 -37.98 3.55
CA VAL A 408 27.46 -38.75 4.72
C VAL A 408 27.85 -40.23 4.65
N ALA A 409 28.03 -40.80 3.46
CA ALA A 409 28.45 -42.19 3.30
C ALA A 409 29.90 -42.45 3.73
N VAL A 410 30.73 -41.40 3.78
CA VAL A 410 32.13 -41.47 4.20
C VAL A 410 32.27 -41.35 5.73
N ILE A 411 31.40 -40.58 6.38
CA ILE A 411 31.43 -40.39 7.83
C ILE A 411 30.84 -41.62 8.53
N SER A 412 31.50 -42.10 9.58
CA SER A 412 31.05 -43.29 10.30
C SER A 412 31.13 -43.14 11.82
N TYR A 413 30.06 -43.53 12.49
CA TYR A 413 29.97 -43.82 13.92
C TYR A 413 28.83 -44.82 14.16
N PRO A 414 28.86 -45.63 15.25
CA PRO A 414 27.84 -46.65 15.51
C PRO A 414 26.41 -46.10 15.54
N ASP A 415 25.48 -46.85 14.91
CA ASP A 415 24.05 -46.55 14.84
C ASP A 415 23.68 -45.18 14.24
N ALA A 416 24.53 -44.61 13.38
CA ALA A 416 24.23 -43.34 12.70
C ALA A 416 22.95 -43.43 11.86
N VAL A 417 22.05 -42.46 12.02
CA VAL A 417 20.81 -42.34 11.26
C VAL A 417 20.81 -41.04 10.47
N TYR A 418 20.52 -41.10 9.18
CA TYR A 418 20.38 -39.96 8.29
C TYR A 418 19.42 -40.27 7.16
N ARG A 419 18.85 -39.22 6.56
CA ARG A 419 17.96 -39.34 5.39
C ARG A 419 18.73 -39.21 4.09
N ARG A 420 18.27 -39.90 3.05
CA ARG A 420 18.88 -39.87 1.70
C ARG A 420 18.09 -39.03 0.70
N ASP A 421 16.91 -38.58 1.08
CA ASP A 421 15.89 -37.97 0.21
C ASP A 421 15.60 -36.49 0.56
N ILE A 422 16.55 -35.78 1.17
CA ILE A 422 16.40 -34.36 1.50
C ILE A 422 16.15 -33.55 0.22
N GLY A 423 15.03 -32.83 0.16
CA GLY A 423 14.62 -32.04 -1.01
C GLY A 423 13.90 -32.82 -2.11
N HIS A 424 13.52 -34.09 -1.88
CA HIS A 424 12.87 -34.91 -2.91
C HIS A 424 11.56 -34.32 -3.47
N HIS A 425 10.77 -33.60 -2.65
CA HIS A 425 9.56 -32.88 -3.10
C HIS A 425 9.91 -31.77 -4.11
N ALA A 426 10.93 -30.96 -3.83
CA ALA A 426 11.39 -29.92 -4.75
C ALA A 426 11.99 -30.49 -6.05
N ILE A 427 12.76 -31.58 -5.96
CA ILE A 427 13.29 -32.26 -7.15
C ILE A 427 12.14 -32.82 -8.00
N THR A 428 11.12 -33.40 -7.37
CA THR A 428 9.93 -33.89 -8.08
C THR A 428 9.13 -32.73 -8.70
N TYR A 429 9.04 -31.60 -7.99
CA TYR A 429 8.39 -30.38 -8.50
C TYR A 429 9.09 -29.84 -9.76
N LEU A 430 10.42 -29.82 -9.78
CA LEU A 430 11.23 -29.35 -10.91
C LEU A 430 11.22 -30.30 -12.11
N THR A 431 11.08 -31.61 -11.88
CA THR A 431 11.06 -32.63 -12.95
C THR A 431 9.67 -32.85 -13.55
N ARG A 432 8.60 -32.35 -12.91
CA ARG A 432 7.27 -32.29 -13.51
C ARG A 432 7.24 -31.24 -14.61
N THR A 433 7.14 -31.66 -15.87
CA THR A 433 6.82 -30.81 -17.01
C THR A 433 5.46 -30.14 -16.75
N ARG A 434 5.47 -28.87 -16.31
CA ARG A 434 4.26 -28.06 -16.25
C ARG A 434 3.89 -27.65 -17.68
N GLY A 435 2.64 -27.90 -18.08
CA GLY A 435 2.05 -27.19 -19.20
C GLY A 435 1.95 -25.71 -18.87
N LEU A 436 2.08 -24.85 -19.88
CA LEU A 436 1.88 -23.41 -19.73
C LEU A 436 0.49 -23.15 -19.13
N THR A 437 0.44 -22.35 -18.06
CA THR A 437 -0.80 -21.80 -17.52
C THR A 437 -1.13 -20.49 -18.21
N TYR A 438 -2.39 -20.07 -18.13
CA TYR A 438 -2.79 -18.75 -18.66
C TYR A 438 -2.06 -17.61 -17.94
N ARG A 439 -1.70 -17.81 -16.66
CA ARG A 439 -0.84 -16.91 -15.90
C ARG A 439 0.59 -16.84 -16.44
N ASP A 440 1.14 -17.96 -16.92
CA ASP A 440 2.45 -17.96 -17.59
C ASP A 440 2.41 -17.20 -18.93
N SER A 441 1.22 -16.94 -19.47
CA SER A 441 1.01 -16.06 -20.62
C SER A 441 0.93 -14.58 -20.22
N GLY A 442 1.02 -14.25 -18.93
CA GLY A 442 0.98 -12.89 -18.39
C GLY A 442 -0.40 -12.42 -17.90
N VAL A 443 -1.39 -13.32 -17.75
CA VAL A 443 -2.75 -12.97 -17.30
C VAL A 443 -3.07 -13.57 -15.92
N ASP A 444 -3.23 -12.73 -14.90
CA ASP A 444 -3.51 -13.14 -13.52
C ASP A 444 -5.01 -13.01 -13.17
N ILE A 445 -5.75 -14.08 -13.45
CA ILE A 445 -7.18 -14.20 -13.10
C ILE A 445 -7.41 -13.95 -11.59
N ALA A 446 -6.49 -14.36 -10.73
CA ALA A 446 -6.64 -14.16 -9.29
C ALA A 446 -6.48 -12.68 -8.91
N ALA A 447 -5.59 -11.94 -9.59
CA ALA A 447 -5.51 -10.49 -9.46
C ALA A 447 -6.79 -9.79 -9.93
N GLY A 448 -7.35 -10.22 -11.07
CA GLY A 448 -8.63 -9.73 -11.58
C GLY A 448 -9.77 -9.92 -10.56
N ASN A 449 -9.91 -11.12 -9.99
CA ASN A 449 -10.94 -11.39 -8.97
C ASN A 449 -10.76 -10.54 -7.71
N ARG A 450 -9.51 -10.32 -7.25
CA ARG A 450 -9.23 -9.43 -6.11
C ARG A 450 -9.63 -7.98 -6.43
N LEU A 451 -9.35 -7.50 -7.64
CA LEU A 451 -9.77 -6.16 -8.05
C LEU A 451 -11.29 -6.02 -7.99
N VAL A 452 -12.03 -6.99 -8.54
CA VAL A 452 -13.51 -7.01 -8.50
C VAL A 452 -14.03 -6.89 -7.06
N ASP A 453 -13.44 -7.61 -6.11
CA ASP A 453 -13.84 -7.52 -4.70
C ASP A 453 -13.57 -6.15 -4.07
N ILE A 454 -12.49 -5.47 -4.48
CA ILE A 454 -12.15 -4.11 -4.01
C ILE A 454 -13.15 -3.07 -4.56
N ILE A 455 -13.56 -3.19 -5.82
CA ILE A 455 -14.38 -2.17 -6.51
C ILE A 455 -15.89 -2.34 -6.32
N LYS A 456 -16.37 -3.54 -5.94
CA LYS A 456 -17.78 -3.81 -5.61
C LYS A 456 -18.44 -2.73 -4.71
N PRO A 457 -17.86 -2.32 -3.56
CA PRO A 457 -18.46 -1.27 -2.73
C PRO A 457 -18.50 0.10 -3.42
N LEU A 458 -17.53 0.42 -4.27
CA LEU A 458 -17.46 1.69 -5.00
C LEU A 458 -18.59 1.78 -6.04
N ALA A 459 -18.77 0.73 -6.84
CA ALA A 459 -19.87 0.65 -7.80
C ALA A 459 -21.23 0.72 -7.09
N LYS A 460 -21.41 -0.04 -6.00
CA LYS A 460 -22.66 -0.03 -5.23
C LYS A 460 -23.07 1.37 -4.75
N ALA A 461 -22.10 2.21 -4.38
CA ALA A 461 -22.35 3.59 -3.95
C ALA A 461 -22.92 4.49 -5.06
N THR A 462 -22.84 4.08 -6.34
CA THR A 462 -23.41 4.79 -7.49
C THR A 462 -24.86 4.41 -7.80
N SER A 463 -25.46 3.50 -7.03
CA SER A 463 -26.83 3.02 -7.27
C SER A 463 -27.85 4.17 -7.31
N ARG A 464 -28.85 4.05 -8.19
CA ARG A 464 -29.88 5.07 -8.42
C ARG A 464 -31.22 4.43 -8.79
N PRO A 465 -32.34 5.17 -8.76
CA PRO A 465 -33.61 4.66 -9.28
C PRO A 465 -33.44 4.10 -10.70
N GLY A 466 -33.90 2.86 -10.89
CA GLY A 466 -33.71 2.08 -12.11
C GLY A 466 -32.57 1.07 -12.07
N CYS A 467 -31.61 1.15 -11.13
CA CYS A 467 -30.48 0.23 -11.07
C CYS A 467 -29.82 0.15 -9.67
N ASN A 468 -29.68 -1.07 -9.15
CA ASN A 468 -28.75 -1.38 -8.07
C ASN A 468 -27.42 -1.80 -8.71
N ALA A 469 -26.39 -0.95 -8.60
CA ALA A 469 -25.09 -1.18 -9.22
C ALA A 469 -24.40 -2.38 -8.55
N GLU A 470 -24.45 -3.55 -9.18
CA GLU A 470 -23.85 -4.80 -8.72
C GLU A 470 -22.84 -5.33 -9.75
N LEU A 471 -21.59 -5.53 -9.32
CA LEU A 471 -20.52 -6.05 -10.17
C LEU A 471 -20.38 -7.57 -10.03
N GLY A 472 -20.03 -8.23 -11.14
CA GLY A 472 -19.76 -9.68 -11.21
C GLY A 472 -20.82 -10.51 -11.92
N GLY A 473 -21.87 -9.89 -12.46
CA GLY A 473 -22.82 -10.53 -13.38
C GLY A 473 -22.35 -10.46 -14.84
N PHE A 474 -23.03 -11.19 -15.74
CA PHE A 474 -22.74 -11.16 -17.18
C PHE A 474 -23.15 -9.84 -17.87
N ALA A 475 -24.18 -9.18 -17.34
CA ALA A 475 -24.69 -7.91 -17.84
C ALA A 475 -25.45 -7.20 -16.71
N GLY A 476 -25.48 -5.87 -16.77
CA GLY A 476 -26.32 -5.06 -15.89
C GLY A 476 -27.69 -4.76 -16.48
N LEU A 477 -28.67 -4.50 -15.62
CA LEU A 477 -30.04 -4.14 -16.00
C LEU A 477 -30.35 -2.71 -15.55
N PHE A 478 -31.10 -1.98 -16.37
CA PHE A 478 -31.61 -0.65 -16.03
C PHE A 478 -33.11 -0.53 -16.33
N ASP A 479 -33.92 -0.25 -15.32
CA ASP A 479 -35.35 -0.05 -15.43
C ASP A 479 -35.69 1.44 -15.63
N LEU A 480 -36.01 1.80 -16.88
CA LEU A 480 -36.38 3.15 -17.28
C LEU A 480 -37.67 3.64 -16.61
N LYS A 481 -38.63 2.74 -16.37
CA LYS A 481 -39.89 3.09 -15.73
C LYS A 481 -39.68 3.41 -14.26
N ALA A 482 -38.87 2.60 -13.57
CA ALA A 482 -38.48 2.87 -12.18
C ALA A 482 -37.62 4.15 -12.04
N ALA A 483 -36.89 4.54 -13.10
CA ALA A 483 -36.18 5.81 -13.18
C ALA A 483 -37.07 7.02 -13.51
N GLY A 484 -38.36 6.81 -13.79
CA GLY A 484 -39.35 7.88 -14.00
C GLY A 484 -39.59 8.29 -15.45
N PHE A 485 -39.09 7.55 -16.44
CA PHE A 485 -39.33 7.83 -17.85
C PHE A 485 -40.67 7.27 -18.35
N THR A 486 -41.30 7.97 -19.29
CA THR A 486 -42.59 7.59 -19.88
C THR A 486 -42.46 7.08 -21.31
N ASP A 487 -41.87 7.85 -22.23
CA ASP A 487 -41.56 7.44 -23.61
C ASP A 487 -40.10 7.83 -23.97
N PRO A 488 -39.12 7.18 -23.32
CA PRO A 488 -37.72 7.52 -23.48
C PRO A 488 -37.15 7.06 -24.83
N ILE A 489 -36.23 7.85 -25.37
CA ILE A 489 -35.21 7.44 -26.33
C ILE A 489 -33.90 7.27 -25.57
N LEU A 490 -33.24 6.13 -25.77
CA LEU A 490 -31.91 5.88 -25.25
C LEU A 490 -30.86 6.57 -26.12
N VAL A 491 -29.89 7.20 -25.46
CA VAL A 491 -28.75 7.86 -26.09
C VAL A 491 -27.48 7.23 -25.54
N SER A 492 -26.64 6.70 -26.41
CA SER A 492 -25.36 6.10 -26.01
C SER A 492 -24.19 6.91 -26.57
N GLY A 493 -23.17 7.13 -25.73
CA GLY A 493 -21.91 7.75 -26.12
C GLY A 493 -20.72 6.93 -25.64
N THR A 494 -19.61 6.99 -26.37
CA THR A 494 -18.35 6.33 -26.00
C THR A 494 -17.18 7.26 -26.28
N ASP A 495 -16.22 7.29 -25.37
CA ASP A 495 -14.98 8.05 -25.53
C ASP A 495 -13.88 7.47 -24.64
N GLY A 496 -12.64 7.93 -24.85
CA GLY A 496 -11.49 7.64 -24.01
C GLY A 496 -10.92 8.90 -23.36
N VAL A 497 -9.74 8.76 -22.75
CA VAL A 497 -8.98 9.90 -22.19
C VAL A 497 -7.77 10.30 -23.05
N GLY A 498 -7.55 9.59 -24.15
CA GLY A 498 -6.45 9.83 -25.08
C GLY A 498 -5.08 9.83 -24.40
N THR A 499 -4.12 10.58 -24.95
CA THR A 499 -2.73 10.58 -24.46
C THR A 499 -2.52 11.32 -23.14
N LYS A 500 -3.59 11.85 -22.50
CA LYS A 500 -3.55 12.34 -21.11
C LYS A 500 -3.14 11.21 -20.16
N LEU A 501 -3.44 9.95 -20.49
CA LEU A 501 -3.01 8.76 -19.74
C LEU A 501 -1.48 8.69 -19.56
N LYS A 502 -0.70 9.14 -20.54
CA LYS A 502 0.77 9.10 -20.46
C LYS A 502 1.32 10.11 -19.45
N ILE A 503 0.61 11.22 -19.23
CA ILE A 503 0.98 12.21 -18.21
C ILE A 503 0.65 11.65 -16.82
N ALA A 504 -0.54 11.08 -16.66
CA ALA A 504 -0.97 10.43 -15.43
C ALA A 504 -0.02 9.30 -14.99
N GLN A 505 0.36 8.43 -15.94
CA GLN A 505 1.37 7.38 -15.73
C GLN A 505 2.72 7.94 -15.31
N ALA A 506 3.20 9.01 -15.96
CA ALA A 506 4.47 9.63 -15.61
C ALA A 506 4.45 10.35 -14.24
N CYS A 507 3.29 10.84 -13.81
CA CYS A 507 3.13 11.55 -12.53
C CYS A 507 2.73 10.62 -11.37
N GLY A 508 2.28 9.39 -11.64
CA GLY A 508 1.69 8.50 -10.64
C GLY A 508 0.32 8.97 -10.11
N ILE A 509 -0.39 9.81 -10.87
CA ILE A 509 -1.70 10.38 -10.49
C ILE A 509 -2.76 9.79 -11.42
N HIS A 510 -3.48 8.77 -10.96
CA HIS A 510 -4.38 7.96 -11.80
C HIS A 510 -5.87 8.25 -11.57
N SER A 511 -6.26 8.68 -10.37
CA SER A 511 -7.66 8.87 -10.00
C SER A 511 -8.38 9.93 -10.84
N THR A 512 -7.68 10.98 -11.27
CA THR A 512 -8.26 12.07 -12.08
C THR A 512 -8.73 11.61 -13.45
N LEU A 513 -8.09 10.58 -14.02
CA LEU A 513 -8.48 10.01 -15.31
C LEU A 513 -9.87 9.37 -15.29
N GLY A 514 -10.28 8.82 -14.14
CA GLY A 514 -11.61 8.24 -14.01
C GLY A 514 -12.71 9.29 -14.21
N GLN A 515 -12.51 10.49 -13.65
CA GLN A 515 -13.40 11.61 -13.89
C GLN A 515 -13.35 12.11 -15.32
N ASP A 516 -12.15 12.24 -15.91
CA ASP A 516 -12.01 12.60 -17.31
C ASP A 516 -12.82 11.65 -18.22
N LEU A 517 -12.70 10.35 -18.02
CA LEU A 517 -13.39 9.34 -18.82
C LEU A 517 -14.91 9.48 -18.76
N VAL A 518 -15.46 9.62 -17.55
CA VAL A 518 -16.90 9.81 -17.35
C VAL A 518 -17.35 11.15 -17.94
N ALA A 519 -16.61 12.22 -17.70
CA ALA A 519 -16.95 13.56 -18.20
C ALA A 519 -17.04 13.60 -19.72
N MET A 520 -16.09 12.98 -20.42
CA MET A 520 -16.10 12.93 -21.89
C MET A 520 -17.39 12.29 -22.42
N CYS A 521 -17.79 11.13 -21.88
CA CYS A 521 -18.98 10.43 -22.38
C CYS A 521 -20.30 11.07 -21.92
N VAL A 522 -20.39 11.45 -20.64
CA VAL A 522 -21.62 12.01 -20.04
C VAL A 522 -21.97 13.33 -20.69
N ASN A 523 -20.97 14.20 -20.90
CA ASN A 523 -21.21 15.51 -21.49
C ASN A 523 -21.61 15.39 -22.97
N ASP A 524 -21.18 14.35 -23.68
CA ASP A 524 -21.61 14.09 -25.06
C ASP A 524 -23.06 13.60 -25.13
N VAL A 525 -23.45 12.72 -24.20
CA VAL A 525 -24.85 12.26 -24.08
C VAL A 525 -25.80 13.43 -23.77
N LEU A 526 -25.37 14.40 -22.96
CA LEU A 526 -26.13 15.64 -22.72
C LEU A 526 -26.41 16.44 -23.98
N ALA A 527 -25.60 16.31 -25.04
CA ALA A 527 -25.82 17.03 -26.30
C ALA A 527 -27.08 16.60 -27.05
N GLN A 528 -27.60 15.43 -26.72
CA GLN A 528 -28.90 14.97 -27.18
C GLN A 528 -30.05 15.36 -26.23
N GLY A 529 -29.76 16.11 -25.16
CA GLY A 529 -30.70 16.45 -24.09
C GLY A 529 -30.93 15.31 -23.08
N ALA A 530 -30.13 14.24 -23.15
CA ALA A 530 -30.34 13.04 -22.35
C ALA A 530 -29.76 13.13 -20.95
N GLU A 531 -30.50 12.61 -19.98
CA GLU A 531 -30.02 12.34 -18.62
C GLU A 531 -29.10 11.12 -18.64
N PRO A 532 -27.87 11.19 -18.11
CA PRO A 532 -27.03 10.02 -17.91
C PRO A 532 -27.67 9.02 -16.93
N LEU A 533 -27.81 7.76 -17.34
CA LEU A 533 -28.42 6.71 -16.52
C LEU A 533 -27.37 5.80 -15.92
N PHE A 534 -26.51 5.24 -16.77
CA PHE A 534 -25.44 4.35 -16.34
C PHE A 534 -24.20 4.47 -17.21
N PHE A 535 -23.10 4.00 -16.65
CA PHE A 535 -21.77 4.01 -17.24
C PHE A 535 -21.17 2.61 -17.20
N LEU A 536 -20.44 2.26 -18.25
CA LEU A 536 -19.59 1.07 -18.32
C LEU A 536 -18.16 1.49 -18.64
N ASP A 537 -17.18 0.85 -18.01
CA ASP A 537 -15.76 1.08 -18.28
C ASP A 537 -15.07 -0.14 -18.89
N TYR A 538 -14.04 0.10 -19.70
CA TYR A 538 -13.14 -0.91 -20.22
C TYR A 538 -11.71 -0.48 -19.89
N PHE A 539 -11.10 -1.22 -18.95
CA PHE A 539 -9.73 -1.03 -18.50
C PHE A 539 -8.84 -2.12 -19.11
N SER A 540 -7.94 -1.75 -20.02
CA SER A 540 -6.97 -2.68 -20.59
C SER A 540 -5.55 -2.38 -20.11
N CYS A 541 -4.75 -3.39 -19.81
CA CYS A 541 -3.36 -3.20 -19.38
C CYS A 541 -2.43 -4.33 -19.82
N GLY A 542 -1.11 -4.08 -19.80
CA GLY A 542 -0.12 -5.12 -20.13
C GLY A 542 0.10 -6.11 -18.99
N ARG A 543 0.11 -5.60 -17.75
CA ARG A 543 0.09 -6.38 -16.50
C ARG A 543 -0.78 -5.64 -15.49
N LEU A 544 -1.67 -6.35 -14.81
CA LEU A 544 -2.60 -5.75 -13.88
C LEU A 544 -1.89 -5.34 -12.58
N ASP A 545 -1.72 -4.02 -12.40
CA ASP A 545 -1.49 -3.45 -11.07
C ASP A 545 -2.84 -3.10 -10.43
N VAL A 546 -3.23 -3.94 -9.46
CA VAL A 546 -4.49 -3.79 -8.72
C VAL A 546 -4.62 -2.41 -8.06
N ARG A 547 -3.52 -1.78 -7.63
CA ARG A 547 -3.58 -0.45 -6.99
C ARG A 547 -3.90 0.65 -8.00
N VAL A 548 -3.27 0.60 -9.17
CA VAL A 548 -3.52 1.57 -10.25
C VAL A 548 -4.95 1.41 -10.77
N ALA A 549 -5.36 0.17 -11.08
CA ALA A 549 -6.71 -0.12 -11.55
C ALA A 549 -7.78 0.31 -10.53
N SER A 550 -7.57 0.02 -9.23
CA SER A 550 -8.48 0.48 -8.17
C SER A 550 -8.55 2.00 -8.07
N SER A 551 -7.43 2.71 -8.27
CA SER A 551 -7.40 4.18 -8.26
C SER A 551 -8.19 4.78 -9.42
N VAL A 552 -8.03 4.23 -10.63
CA VAL A 552 -8.77 4.68 -11.82
C VAL A 552 -10.26 4.39 -11.68
N ILE A 553 -10.64 3.15 -11.36
CA ILE A 553 -12.04 2.74 -11.24
C ILE A 553 -12.73 3.46 -10.07
N GLY A 554 -12.01 3.74 -8.98
CA GLY A 554 -12.52 4.60 -7.92
C GLY A 554 -12.84 6.01 -8.40
N GLY A 555 -11.97 6.61 -9.22
CA GLY A 555 -12.25 7.89 -9.86
C GLY A 555 -13.45 7.85 -10.81
N ILE A 556 -13.66 6.74 -11.53
CA ILE A 556 -14.85 6.52 -12.37
C ILE A 556 -16.12 6.47 -11.50
N ALA A 557 -16.09 5.72 -10.40
CA ALA A 557 -17.23 5.61 -9.49
C ALA A 557 -17.62 6.97 -8.87
N ASP A 558 -16.63 7.73 -8.39
CA ASP A 558 -16.84 9.09 -7.84
C ASP A 558 -17.45 10.01 -8.90
N ALA A 559 -16.93 9.95 -10.13
CA ALA A 559 -17.42 10.74 -11.24
C ALA A 559 -18.83 10.32 -11.70
N CYS A 560 -19.18 9.04 -11.65
CA CYS A 560 -20.55 8.57 -11.90
C CYS A 560 -21.52 9.16 -10.88
N GLN A 561 -21.14 9.20 -9.59
CA GLN A 561 -21.94 9.86 -8.57
C GLN A 561 -22.12 11.35 -8.87
N MET A 562 -21.03 12.07 -9.19
CA MET A 562 -21.07 13.48 -9.60
C MET A 562 -22.00 13.70 -10.80
N ALA A 563 -21.94 12.79 -11.79
CA ALA A 563 -22.76 12.84 -12.99
C ALA A 563 -24.23 12.48 -12.74
N GLY A 564 -24.53 11.78 -11.65
CA GLY A 564 -25.85 11.24 -11.34
C GLY A 564 -26.17 9.92 -12.06
N CYS A 565 -25.17 9.17 -12.53
CA CYS A 565 -25.38 7.85 -13.16
C CYS A 565 -24.82 6.71 -12.31
N ALA A 566 -25.26 5.48 -12.60
CA ALA A 566 -24.72 4.27 -11.97
C ALA A 566 -23.51 3.74 -12.74
N LEU A 567 -22.45 3.33 -12.06
CA LEU A 567 -21.40 2.47 -12.61
C LEU A 567 -21.95 1.04 -12.66
N LEU A 568 -22.51 0.67 -13.80
CA LEU A 568 -23.30 -0.56 -13.94
C LEU A 568 -22.43 -1.81 -14.12
N GLY A 569 -21.21 -1.64 -14.59
CA GLY A 569 -20.32 -2.73 -14.96
C GLY A 569 -19.09 -2.23 -15.68
N GLY A 570 -18.17 -3.14 -15.96
CA GLY A 570 -16.99 -2.86 -16.72
C GLY A 570 -16.17 -4.13 -16.93
N GLU A 571 -15.13 -4.02 -17.74
CA GLU A 571 -14.21 -5.12 -18.02
C GLU A 571 -12.78 -4.69 -17.71
N THR A 572 -12.02 -5.59 -17.06
CA THR A 572 -10.59 -5.40 -16.82
C THR A 572 -9.81 -6.49 -17.56
N ALA A 573 -9.13 -6.11 -18.62
CA ALA A 573 -8.41 -7.04 -19.49
C ALA A 573 -6.89 -6.89 -19.37
N GLU A 574 -6.20 -7.98 -19.03
CA GLU A 574 -4.75 -8.11 -19.20
C GLU A 574 -4.44 -8.61 -20.62
N MET A 575 -3.73 -7.79 -21.39
CA MET A 575 -3.33 -8.07 -22.76
C MET A 575 -1.81 -7.91 -22.92
N PRO A 576 -1.01 -8.81 -22.30
CA PRO A 576 0.44 -8.83 -22.45
C PRO A 576 0.80 -8.96 -23.94
N GLY A 577 1.74 -8.13 -24.39
CA GLY A 577 2.16 -8.06 -25.80
C GLY A 577 1.40 -7.04 -26.65
N VAL A 578 0.20 -6.61 -26.24
CA VAL A 578 -0.49 -5.45 -26.83
C VAL A 578 -0.05 -4.17 -26.12
N TYR A 579 -0.02 -4.21 -24.79
CA TYR A 579 0.44 -3.10 -23.96
C TYR A 579 1.74 -3.46 -23.24
N GLY A 580 2.57 -2.45 -22.96
CA GLY A 580 3.74 -2.62 -22.09
C GLY A 580 3.33 -2.95 -20.64
N PRO A 581 4.23 -3.53 -19.82
CA PRO A 581 3.87 -3.99 -18.47
C PRO A 581 3.25 -2.93 -17.54
N ASN A 582 3.61 -1.65 -17.72
CA ASN A 582 3.11 -0.52 -16.92
C ASN A 582 2.11 0.35 -17.68
N ASP A 583 1.76 -0.03 -18.91
CA ASP A 583 0.82 0.70 -19.74
C ASP A 583 -0.59 0.15 -19.54
N TYR A 584 -1.54 1.09 -19.50
CA TYR A 584 -2.97 0.81 -19.55
C TYR A 584 -3.68 1.84 -20.42
N ASP A 585 -4.86 1.46 -20.90
CA ASP A 585 -5.75 2.27 -21.72
C ASP A 585 -7.19 2.17 -21.20
N LEU A 586 -8.00 3.19 -21.52
CA LEU A 586 -9.32 3.38 -20.94
C LEU A 586 -10.34 3.75 -22.02
N ALA A 587 -11.45 3.03 -22.05
CA ALA A 587 -12.64 3.41 -22.80
C ALA A 587 -13.87 3.42 -21.88
N GLY A 588 -14.74 4.40 -22.11
CA GLY A 588 -15.96 4.63 -21.36
C GLY A 588 -17.18 4.52 -22.25
N PHE A 589 -18.30 4.09 -21.68
CA PHE A 589 -19.57 3.99 -22.37
C PHE A 589 -20.67 4.54 -21.46
N CYS A 590 -21.28 5.64 -21.86
CA CYS A 590 -22.40 6.22 -21.14
C CYS A 590 -23.69 5.94 -21.90
N VAL A 591 -24.72 5.48 -21.18
CA VAL A 591 -26.09 5.42 -21.68
C VAL A 591 -26.93 6.40 -20.89
N GLY A 592 -27.61 7.29 -21.60
CA GLY A 592 -28.61 8.20 -21.08
C GLY A 592 -29.98 7.98 -21.69
N ALA A 593 -30.98 8.71 -21.18
CA ALA A 593 -32.31 8.74 -21.75
C ALA A 593 -32.87 10.17 -21.81
N VAL A 594 -33.65 10.42 -22.86
CA VAL A 594 -34.39 11.66 -23.09
C VAL A 594 -35.82 11.33 -23.47
N GLU A 595 -36.80 12.09 -23.01
CA GLU A 595 -38.17 11.94 -23.51
C GLU A 595 -38.20 12.30 -25.01
N ARG A 596 -38.95 11.54 -25.81
CA ARG A 596 -38.99 11.69 -27.27
C ARG A 596 -39.20 13.14 -27.76
N GLY A 597 -39.98 13.94 -27.03
CA GLY A 597 -40.26 15.34 -27.35
C GLY A 597 -39.19 16.35 -26.91
N ALA A 598 -38.14 15.92 -26.22
CA ALA A 598 -37.12 16.79 -25.62
C ALA A 598 -35.72 16.60 -26.21
N VAL A 599 -35.58 15.82 -27.29
CA VAL A 599 -34.30 15.56 -27.97
C VAL A 599 -33.68 16.88 -28.47
N LEU A 600 -32.38 17.03 -28.25
CA LEU A 600 -31.55 18.11 -28.79
C LEU A 600 -30.64 17.58 -29.92
N PRO A 601 -30.18 18.43 -30.85
CA PRO A 601 -30.57 19.83 -31.05
C PRO A 601 -31.98 19.94 -31.68
N ARG A 602 -32.75 20.97 -31.27
CA ARG A 602 -34.02 21.32 -31.91
C ARG A 602 -33.78 22.22 -33.12
N LEU A 603 -33.23 21.66 -34.18
CA LEU A 603 -32.75 22.39 -35.36
C LEU A 603 -33.80 23.35 -35.96
N LYS A 604 -35.08 22.97 -35.94
CA LYS A 604 -36.19 23.77 -36.47
C LYS A 604 -36.47 25.06 -35.66
N ASP A 605 -36.04 25.09 -34.40
CA ASP A 605 -36.26 26.23 -33.51
C ASP A 605 -35.10 27.23 -33.59
N ILE A 606 -33.96 26.83 -34.17
CA ILE A 606 -32.73 27.63 -34.23
C ILE A 606 -32.85 28.62 -35.38
N MET A 607 -32.60 29.90 -35.10
CA MET A 607 -32.73 30.98 -36.09
C MET A 607 -31.64 32.03 -35.94
N GLU A 608 -31.45 32.84 -36.97
CA GLU A 608 -30.59 34.02 -36.92
C GLU A 608 -30.94 34.93 -35.73
N GLY A 609 -29.91 35.43 -35.05
CA GLY A 609 -30.04 36.30 -33.88
C GLY A 609 -30.24 35.57 -32.56
N ASP A 610 -30.38 34.25 -32.54
CA ASP A 610 -30.19 33.46 -31.31
C ASP A 610 -28.79 33.71 -30.73
N LEU A 611 -28.68 33.61 -29.41
CA LEU A 611 -27.47 33.91 -28.66
C LEU A 611 -26.80 32.64 -28.17
N LEU A 612 -25.48 32.70 -28.06
CA LEU A 612 -24.67 31.61 -27.54
C LEU A 612 -24.23 31.93 -26.12
N ILE A 613 -24.50 31.00 -25.20
CA ILE A 613 -23.96 31.04 -23.84
C ILE A 613 -22.83 30.04 -23.73
N GLY A 614 -21.62 30.51 -23.42
CA GLY A 614 -20.47 29.67 -23.12
C GLY A 614 -20.38 29.40 -21.62
N VAL A 615 -20.10 28.16 -21.24
CA VAL A 615 -19.89 27.69 -19.86
C VAL A 615 -18.41 27.37 -19.66
N ALA A 616 -17.83 27.81 -18.54
CA ALA A 616 -16.41 27.72 -18.28
C ALA A 616 -15.89 26.27 -18.14
N SER A 617 -14.78 25.97 -18.81
CA SER A 617 -14.00 24.74 -18.57
C SER A 617 -13.13 24.85 -17.32
N SER A 618 -12.76 23.70 -16.74
CA SER A 618 -11.75 23.63 -15.67
C SER A 618 -10.31 23.78 -16.20
N GLY A 619 -10.11 23.73 -17.52
CA GLY A 619 -8.82 23.70 -18.18
C GLY A 619 -8.92 22.91 -19.49
N LEU A 620 -7.87 22.15 -19.80
CA LEU A 620 -7.84 21.26 -20.96
C LEU A 620 -8.79 20.07 -20.75
N HIS A 621 -9.60 19.77 -21.77
CA HIS A 621 -10.31 18.49 -21.85
C HIS A 621 -9.37 17.41 -22.37
N SER A 622 -9.72 16.13 -22.23
CA SER A 622 -8.85 14.98 -22.55
C SER A 622 -8.27 14.96 -23.98
N ASN A 623 -8.93 15.61 -24.93
CA ASN A 623 -8.46 15.73 -26.31
C ASN A 623 -7.37 16.82 -26.47
N GLY A 624 -6.46 16.62 -27.42
CA GLY A 624 -5.36 17.56 -27.70
C GLY A 624 -4.07 17.31 -26.89
N PHE A 625 -4.07 16.34 -25.97
CA PHE A 625 -2.91 16.05 -25.11
C PHE A 625 -1.67 15.53 -25.86
N SER A 626 -1.83 15.02 -27.09
CA SER A 626 -0.69 14.65 -27.94
C SER A 626 0.12 15.88 -28.32
N LEU A 627 -0.55 17.00 -28.63
CA LEU A 627 0.09 18.28 -28.91
C LEU A 627 0.68 18.89 -27.64
N VAL A 628 -0.05 18.85 -26.52
CA VAL A 628 0.44 19.33 -25.20
C VAL A 628 1.76 18.65 -24.83
N ARG A 629 1.83 17.31 -24.96
CA ARG A 629 3.05 16.55 -24.69
C ARG A 629 4.20 16.95 -25.62
N LYS A 630 3.91 17.22 -26.90
CA LYS A 630 4.92 17.64 -27.87
C LYS A 630 5.48 19.03 -27.57
N ILE A 631 4.62 19.95 -27.14
CA ILE A 631 5.02 21.29 -26.68
C ILE A 631 5.90 21.18 -25.44
N LEU A 632 5.50 20.37 -24.46
CA LEU A 632 6.28 20.17 -23.25
C LEU A 632 7.67 19.57 -23.55
N GLU A 633 7.74 18.55 -24.40
CA GLU A 633 9.01 17.96 -24.87
C GLU A 633 9.91 19.02 -25.52
N ARG A 634 9.35 19.88 -26.39
CA ARG A 634 10.09 20.95 -27.07
C ARG A 634 10.58 22.03 -26.11
N SER A 635 9.81 22.34 -25.07
CA SER A 635 10.16 23.34 -24.05
C SER A 635 11.27 22.89 -23.09
N GLY A 636 11.58 21.59 -23.05
CA GLY A 636 12.55 21.01 -22.12
C GLY A 636 12.07 20.94 -20.65
N LEU A 637 10.80 21.23 -20.39
CA LEU A 637 10.20 21.16 -19.05
C LEU A 637 9.80 19.72 -18.69
N GLN A 638 9.83 19.41 -17.39
CA GLN A 638 9.37 18.13 -16.85
C GLN A 638 8.01 18.30 -16.16
N TYR A 639 7.24 17.22 -16.00
CA TYR A 639 5.96 17.30 -15.30
C TYR A 639 6.11 17.76 -13.84
N SER A 640 7.24 17.47 -13.20
CA SER A 640 7.60 17.92 -11.84
C SER A 640 8.05 19.38 -11.78
N SER A 641 8.25 20.06 -12.91
CA SER A 641 8.65 21.47 -12.93
C SER A 641 7.51 22.37 -12.41
N PRO A 642 7.82 23.50 -11.74
CA PRO A 642 6.80 24.47 -11.34
C PRO A 642 5.95 24.91 -12.53
N ALA A 643 4.63 24.95 -12.37
CA ALA A 643 3.73 25.35 -13.44
C ALA A 643 3.70 26.88 -13.61
N PRO A 644 4.19 27.44 -14.74
CA PRO A 644 4.19 28.90 -14.95
C PRO A 644 2.77 29.46 -15.16
N PHE A 645 1.80 28.59 -15.42
CA PHE A 645 0.38 28.87 -15.63
C PHE A 645 -0.51 28.32 -14.48
N GLY A 646 0.10 27.74 -13.43
CA GLY A 646 -0.60 27.19 -12.27
C GLY A 646 -0.67 28.16 -11.09
N GLN A 647 -1.34 27.72 -10.01
CA GLN A 647 -1.26 28.42 -8.73
C GLN A 647 0.12 28.22 -8.09
N PRO A 648 0.57 29.15 -7.21
CA PRO A 648 1.84 29.01 -6.51
C PRO A 648 1.97 27.65 -5.80
N GLY A 649 3.04 26.92 -6.10
CA GLY A 649 3.33 25.60 -5.51
C GLY A 649 2.86 24.41 -6.35
N GLN A 650 2.07 24.62 -7.40
CA GLN A 650 1.67 23.53 -8.31
C GLN A 650 2.77 23.23 -9.33
N ASN A 651 2.88 21.95 -9.69
CA ASN A 651 3.72 21.51 -10.80
C ASN A 651 2.92 21.36 -12.12
N ILE A 652 3.63 21.26 -13.24
CA ILE A 652 3.02 21.17 -14.58
C ILE A 652 2.09 19.95 -14.67
N GLY A 653 2.52 18.80 -14.16
CA GLY A 653 1.76 17.56 -14.15
C GLY A 653 0.41 17.72 -13.47
N GLU A 654 0.37 18.30 -12.28
CA GLU A 654 -0.85 18.58 -11.52
C GLU A 654 -1.83 19.46 -12.28
N VAL A 655 -1.35 20.56 -12.89
CA VAL A 655 -2.24 21.47 -13.62
C VAL A 655 -2.75 20.83 -14.91
N LEU A 656 -1.90 20.11 -15.65
CA LEU A 656 -2.30 19.38 -16.86
C LEU A 656 -3.27 18.22 -16.55
N LEU A 657 -3.18 17.63 -15.36
CA LEU A 657 -4.07 16.58 -14.89
C LEU A 657 -5.33 17.10 -14.19
N THR A 658 -5.60 18.41 -14.26
CA THR A 658 -6.90 18.97 -13.84
C THR A 658 -8.03 18.21 -14.55
N PRO A 659 -8.98 17.61 -13.83
CA PRO A 659 -10.05 16.83 -14.43
C PRO A 659 -10.98 17.67 -15.31
N THR A 660 -11.46 17.07 -16.39
CA THR A 660 -12.56 17.59 -17.21
C THR A 660 -13.81 17.73 -16.35
N LYS A 661 -14.49 18.88 -16.48
CA LYS A 661 -15.68 19.19 -15.69
C LYS A 661 -16.90 18.40 -16.19
N ILE A 662 -17.72 17.93 -15.26
CA ILE A 662 -18.98 17.22 -15.56
C ILE A 662 -20.13 18.22 -15.44
N TYR A 663 -20.90 18.38 -16.52
CA TYR A 663 -21.97 19.39 -16.59
C TYR A 663 -23.38 18.85 -16.37
N SER A 664 -23.56 17.53 -16.22
CA SER A 664 -24.89 16.90 -16.23
C SER A 664 -25.84 17.47 -15.18
N ARG A 665 -25.45 17.50 -13.90
CA ARG A 665 -26.30 18.05 -12.83
C ARG A 665 -26.61 19.53 -12.99
N LEU A 666 -25.66 20.31 -13.51
CA LEU A 666 -25.83 21.74 -13.77
C LEU A 666 -26.82 21.98 -14.90
N LEU A 667 -26.63 21.29 -16.03
CA LEU A 667 -27.33 21.59 -17.27
C LEU A 667 -28.66 20.87 -17.39
N GLN A 668 -28.80 19.66 -16.88
CA GLN A 668 -30.01 18.85 -17.07
C GLN A 668 -31.31 19.57 -16.66
N PRO A 669 -31.40 20.30 -15.51
CA PRO A 669 -32.60 21.09 -15.19
C PRO A 669 -32.86 22.22 -16.20
N ILE A 670 -31.80 22.83 -16.73
CA ILE A 670 -31.86 23.93 -17.71
C ILE A 670 -32.32 23.40 -19.08
N LEU A 671 -31.78 22.27 -19.53
CA LEU A 671 -32.18 21.60 -20.77
C LEU A 671 -33.66 21.18 -20.71
N ARG A 672 -34.09 20.59 -19.59
CA ARG A 672 -35.49 20.20 -19.34
C ARG A 672 -36.47 21.36 -19.32
N SER A 673 -36.00 22.57 -19.06
CA SER A 673 -36.85 23.76 -19.09
C SER A 673 -37.30 24.14 -20.52
N GLY A 674 -36.77 23.51 -21.57
CA GLY A 674 -37.07 23.84 -22.96
C GLY A 674 -36.45 25.15 -23.46
N ALA A 675 -35.75 25.91 -22.62
CA ALA A 675 -35.14 27.19 -22.98
C ALA A 675 -33.96 27.07 -23.94
N VAL A 676 -33.26 25.93 -23.86
CA VAL A 676 -32.09 25.63 -24.67
C VAL A 676 -32.52 24.91 -25.93
N LYS A 677 -32.10 25.44 -27.08
CA LYS A 677 -32.38 24.89 -28.41
C LYS A 677 -31.33 23.87 -28.84
N ALA A 678 -30.09 24.07 -28.41
CA ALA A 678 -28.97 23.15 -28.66
C ALA A 678 -27.87 23.30 -27.61
N TYR A 679 -27.07 22.25 -27.42
CA TYR A 679 -25.89 22.21 -26.56
C TYR A 679 -24.75 21.54 -27.33
N ALA A 680 -23.55 22.11 -27.26
CA ALA A 680 -22.32 21.49 -27.73
C ALA A 680 -21.36 21.30 -26.55
N HIS A 681 -20.87 20.08 -26.38
CA HIS A 681 -19.70 19.79 -25.56
C HIS A 681 -18.45 20.13 -26.38
N ILE A 682 -17.56 20.97 -25.85
CA ILE A 682 -16.37 21.41 -26.60
C ILE A 682 -15.20 20.48 -26.29
N THR A 683 -14.89 19.58 -27.22
CA THR A 683 -13.87 18.53 -27.04
C THR A 683 -12.87 18.54 -28.19
N GLY A 684 -12.63 17.39 -28.83
CA GLY A 684 -11.78 17.29 -30.02
C GLY A 684 -12.42 18.05 -31.17
N GLY A 685 -11.62 18.77 -31.95
CA GLY A 685 -12.14 19.70 -32.96
C GLY A 685 -12.54 21.07 -32.41
N GLY A 686 -12.43 21.27 -31.09
CA GLY A 686 -12.47 22.58 -30.44
C GLY A 686 -13.74 23.37 -30.73
N LEU A 687 -13.64 24.69 -30.79
CA LEU A 687 -14.75 25.59 -31.09
C LEU A 687 -15.18 25.49 -32.57
N LEU A 688 -14.22 25.26 -33.47
CA LEU A 688 -14.45 25.30 -34.92
C LEU A 688 -15.26 24.10 -35.44
N GLU A 689 -15.07 22.90 -34.87
CA GLU A 689 -15.74 21.70 -35.38
C GLU A 689 -16.93 21.25 -34.51
N ASN A 690 -16.96 21.56 -33.20
CA ASN A 690 -18.04 21.08 -32.34
C ASN A 690 -19.31 21.93 -32.44
N ILE A 691 -19.20 23.25 -32.52
CA ILE A 691 -20.37 24.15 -32.58
C ILE A 691 -21.17 23.94 -33.87
N PRO A 692 -20.57 23.78 -35.07
CA PRO A 692 -21.35 23.52 -36.29
C PRO A 692 -22.18 22.24 -36.27
N ARG A 693 -21.80 21.22 -35.47
CA ARG A 693 -22.54 19.94 -35.39
C ARG A 693 -23.95 20.08 -34.85
N ILE A 694 -24.24 21.18 -34.15
CA ILE A 694 -25.51 21.41 -33.46
C ILE A 694 -26.37 22.49 -34.14
N LEU A 695 -25.96 22.95 -35.33
CA LEU A 695 -26.59 24.06 -36.06
C LEU A 695 -27.12 23.61 -37.43
N PRO A 696 -28.15 24.29 -37.96
CA PRO A 696 -28.51 24.19 -39.37
C PRO A 696 -27.36 24.66 -40.29
N PRO A 697 -27.16 24.03 -41.46
CA PRO A 697 -26.03 24.34 -42.36
C PRO A 697 -26.05 25.78 -42.93
N GLU A 698 -27.21 26.43 -42.93
CA GLU A 698 -27.43 27.82 -43.37
C GLU A 698 -27.01 28.88 -42.34
N LEU A 699 -26.72 28.49 -41.09
CA LEU A 699 -26.29 29.42 -40.04
C LEU A 699 -24.79 29.33 -39.78
N ALA A 700 -24.24 30.44 -39.32
CA ALA A 700 -22.87 30.58 -38.85
C ALA A 700 -22.86 31.21 -37.45
N VAL A 701 -21.71 31.13 -36.79
CA VAL A 701 -21.50 31.68 -35.45
C VAL A 701 -20.47 32.80 -35.48
N ASP A 702 -20.81 33.93 -34.88
CA ASP A 702 -19.86 35.00 -34.55
C ASP A 702 -19.61 34.99 -33.03
N LEU A 703 -18.42 34.52 -32.63
CA LEU A 703 -17.92 34.51 -31.26
C LEU A 703 -16.98 35.70 -31.01
N ASP A 704 -16.97 36.20 -29.77
CA ASP A 704 -16.07 37.26 -29.32
C ASP A 704 -15.32 36.83 -28.07
N ALA A 705 -14.04 36.47 -28.23
CA ALA A 705 -13.18 35.93 -27.18
C ALA A 705 -12.94 36.89 -26.01
N SER A 706 -13.16 38.19 -26.21
CA SER A 706 -13.07 39.18 -25.15
C SER A 706 -14.18 39.04 -24.09
N ARG A 707 -15.22 38.23 -24.37
CA ARG A 707 -16.40 38.09 -23.51
C ARG A 707 -16.32 36.95 -22.49
N TRP A 708 -15.32 36.08 -22.58
CA TRP A 708 -15.12 35.02 -21.61
C TRP A 708 -13.69 34.97 -21.12
N ARG A 709 -13.49 34.26 -20.01
CA ARG A 709 -12.18 34.09 -19.42
C ARG A 709 -11.47 32.90 -20.04
N ILE A 710 -10.28 33.11 -20.61
CA ILE A 710 -9.42 32.03 -21.09
C ILE A 710 -8.37 31.67 -20.02
N PRO A 711 -8.36 30.43 -19.49
CA PRO A 711 -7.35 29.99 -18.52
C PRO A 711 -5.91 30.13 -19.04
N ALA A 712 -4.97 30.46 -18.14
CA ALA A 712 -3.58 30.77 -18.49
C ALA A 712 -2.83 29.60 -19.18
N VAL A 713 -3.28 28.35 -19.00
CA VAL A 713 -2.71 27.19 -19.69
C VAL A 713 -2.81 27.31 -21.21
N PHE A 714 -3.90 27.89 -21.75
CA PHE A 714 -4.07 28.06 -23.19
C PHE A 714 -3.11 29.11 -23.75
N SER A 715 -2.93 30.22 -23.04
CA SER A 715 -1.94 31.25 -23.39
C SER A 715 -0.51 30.71 -23.36
N TRP A 716 -0.21 29.87 -22.37
CA TRP A 716 1.08 29.19 -22.31
C TRP A 716 1.27 28.24 -23.50
N LEU A 717 0.28 27.41 -23.82
CA LEU A 717 0.34 26.49 -24.97
C LEU A 717 0.51 27.24 -26.29
N GLN A 718 -0.21 28.34 -26.50
CA GLN A 718 -0.09 29.17 -27.69
C GLN A 718 1.34 29.70 -27.84
N ARG A 719 1.89 30.29 -26.77
CA ARG A 719 3.21 30.91 -26.78
C ARG A 719 4.34 29.88 -26.90
N GLU A 720 4.30 28.83 -26.09
CA GLU A 720 5.35 27.80 -26.03
C GLU A 720 5.32 26.91 -27.28
N GLY A 721 4.11 26.61 -27.79
CA GLY A 721 3.93 25.82 -29.00
C GLY A 721 4.08 26.62 -30.30
N GLY A 722 3.97 27.95 -30.25
CA GLY A 722 3.87 28.79 -31.45
C GLY A 722 2.61 28.50 -32.27
N LEU A 723 1.48 28.25 -31.60
CA LEU A 723 0.24 27.81 -32.24
C LEU A 723 -0.54 29.00 -32.82
N SER A 724 -1.09 28.82 -34.03
CA SER A 724 -1.98 29.81 -34.66
C SER A 724 -3.34 29.88 -33.95
N GLU A 725 -4.12 30.95 -34.18
CA GLU A 725 -5.50 31.05 -33.67
C GLU A 725 -6.37 29.90 -34.17
N GLU A 726 -6.22 29.51 -35.43
CA GLU A 726 -6.93 28.40 -36.04
C GLU A 726 -6.59 27.08 -35.32
N GLU A 727 -5.31 26.79 -35.10
CA GLU A 727 -4.89 25.57 -34.42
C GLU A 727 -5.36 25.55 -32.95
N MET A 728 -5.28 26.69 -32.25
CA MET A 728 -5.78 26.82 -30.89
C MET A 728 -7.28 26.53 -30.81
N SER A 729 -8.07 27.16 -31.68
CA SER A 729 -9.53 27.03 -31.69
C SER A 729 -10.04 25.72 -32.27
N ARG A 730 -9.24 25.03 -33.08
CA ARG A 730 -9.53 23.69 -33.60
C ARG A 730 -9.13 22.58 -32.65
N THR A 731 -8.03 22.73 -31.92
CA THR A 731 -7.53 21.63 -31.06
C THR A 731 -8.08 21.73 -29.64
N PHE A 732 -8.32 22.95 -29.14
CA PHE A 732 -8.65 23.18 -27.74
C PHE A 732 -9.99 23.88 -27.53
N ASN A 733 -10.48 23.77 -26.29
CA ASN A 733 -11.73 24.40 -25.87
C ASN A 733 -11.60 25.91 -25.55
N CYS A 734 -10.37 26.41 -25.43
CA CYS A 734 -10.03 27.82 -25.17
C CYS A 734 -10.84 28.46 -24.02
N GLY A 735 -11.12 27.70 -22.97
CA GLY A 735 -11.84 28.16 -21.77
C GLY A 735 -13.35 27.90 -21.76
N LEU A 736 -13.93 27.48 -22.88
CA LEU A 736 -15.36 27.14 -22.96
C LEU A 736 -15.54 25.63 -22.97
N GLY A 737 -16.03 25.04 -21.89
CA GLY A 737 -16.27 23.60 -21.83
C GLY A 737 -17.56 23.18 -22.52
N ALA A 738 -18.56 24.06 -22.56
CA ALA A 738 -19.82 23.85 -23.25
C ALA A 738 -20.38 25.14 -23.85
N VAL A 739 -21.18 25.02 -24.91
CA VAL A 739 -21.86 26.13 -25.57
C VAL A 739 -23.34 25.80 -25.77
N LEU A 740 -24.21 26.71 -25.35
CA LEU A 740 -25.67 26.58 -25.44
C LEU A 740 -26.22 27.59 -26.44
N VAL A 741 -27.18 27.17 -27.27
CA VAL A 741 -27.95 28.06 -28.16
C VAL A 741 -29.29 28.37 -27.51
N VAL A 742 -29.59 29.65 -27.32
CA VAL A 742 -30.80 30.14 -26.64
C VAL A 742 -31.43 31.31 -27.37
N SER A 743 -32.74 31.48 -27.20
CA SER A 743 -33.46 32.63 -27.73
C SER A 743 -33.03 33.92 -27.02
N LYS A 744 -33.20 35.08 -27.69
CA LYS A 744 -33.02 36.40 -27.04
C LYS A 744 -33.90 36.60 -25.81
N GLN A 745 -35.07 35.96 -25.77
CA GLN A 745 -36.03 36.06 -24.66
C GLN A 745 -35.56 35.25 -23.44
N ASP A 746 -34.93 34.09 -23.68
CA ASP A 746 -34.52 33.17 -22.62
C ASP A 746 -33.09 33.39 -22.13
N VAL A 747 -32.24 34.07 -22.90
CA VAL A 747 -30.80 34.19 -22.63
C VAL A 747 -30.49 34.65 -21.20
N GLN A 748 -31.19 35.68 -20.70
CA GLN A 748 -30.94 36.24 -19.37
C GLN A 748 -31.38 35.30 -18.25
N ARG A 749 -32.44 34.52 -18.49
CA ARG A 749 -32.92 33.51 -17.54
C ARG A 749 -31.94 32.36 -17.46
N VAL A 750 -31.51 31.82 -18.61
CA VAL A 750 -30.55 30.71 -18.67
C VAL A 750 -29.20 31.12 -18.10
N LEU A 751 -28.70 32.30 -18.47
CA LEU A 751 -27.43 32.80 -17.97
C LEU A 751 -27.41 32.92 -16.44
N ARG A 752 -28.48 33.47 -15.83
CA ARG A 752 -28.58 33.56 -14.36
C ARG A 752 -28.60 32.20 -13.68
N LEU A 753 -29.26 31.19 -14.27
CA LEU A 753 -29.28 29.84 -13.72
C LEU A 753 -27.89 29.18 -13.74
N LEU A 754 -27.12 29.42 -14.81
CA LEU A 754 -25.74 28.95 -14.92
C LEU A 754 -24.83 29.66 -13.92
N GLN A 755 -24.88 31.00 -13.89
CA GLN A 755 -24.06 31.86 -13.02
C GLN A 755 -24.30 31.66 -11.52
N ALA A 756 -25.39 30.99 -11.14
CA ALA A 756 -25.63 30.59 -9.76
C ALA A 756 -24.67 29.49 -9.27
N GLN A 757 -24.06 28.73 -10.17
CA GLN A 757 -23.21 27.58 -9.84
C GLN A 757 -21.88 27.56 -10.61
N GLU A 758 -21.79 28.25 -11.76
CA GLU A 758 -20.64 28.17 -12.65
C GLU A 758 -20.40 29.47 -13.43
N GLU A 759 -19.16 29.74 -13.83
CA GLU A 759 -18.87 30.86 -14.73
C GLU A 759 -19.49 30.61 -16.12
N ALA A 760 -20.27 31.60 -16.60
CA ALA A 760 -20.90 31.54 -17.91
C ALA A 760 -21.09 32.95 -18.49
N TRP A 761 -21.06 33.05 -19.82
CA TRP A 761 -21.07 34.32 -20.55
C TRP A 761 -21.88 34.23 -21.84
N ILE A 762 -22.44 35.36 -22.29
CA ILE A 762 -22.96 35.47 -23.66
C ILE A 762 -21.77 35.69 -24.58
N VAL A 763 -21.35 34.64 -25.29
CA VAL A 763 -20.09 34.61 -26.04
C VAL A 763 -20.25 34.99 -27.51
N GLY A 764 -21.47 34.99 -28.04
CA GLY A 764 -21.71 35.28 -29.46
C GLY A 764 -23.18 35.21 -29.87
N SER A 765 -23.39 35.24 -31.18
CA SER A 765 -24.71 35.16 -31.81
C SER A 765 -24.69 34.36 -33.11
N LEU A 766 -25.84 33.82 -33.51
CA LEU A 766 -26.03 33.18 -34.81
C LEU A 766 -26.31 34.21 -35.90
N THR A 767 -25.69 34.01 -37.06
CA THR A 767 -25.83 34.82 -38.28
C THR A 767 -26.10 33.93 -39.48
N ASN A 768 -26.61 34.49 -40.59
CA ASN A 768 -26.70 33.72 -41.83
C ASN A 768 -25.31 33.45 -42.43
N LYS A 769 -25.06 32.19 -42.79
CA LYS A 769 -23.80 31.77 -43.39
C LYS A 769 -23.69 32.28 -44.84
N GLN A 770 -22.68 33.09 -45.11
CA GLN A 770 -22.39 33.54 -46.47
C GLN A 770 -21.76 32.41 -47.30
N PRO A 771 -22.02 32.33 -48.62
CA PRO A 771 -21.39 31.33 -49.48
C PRO A 771 -19.85 31.38 -49.38
N GLY A 772 -19.24 30.24 -49.05
CA GLY A 772 -17.78 30.12 -48.91
C GLY A 772 -17.19 30.66 -47.60
N ALA A 773 -18.01 31.20 -46.69
CA ALA A 773 -17.55 31.65 -45.38
C ALA A 773 -17.45 30.50 -44.37
N GLU A 774 -16.56 30.66 -43.39
CA GLU A 774 -16.40 29.74 -42.27
C GLU A 774 -17.69 29.62 -41.44
N ALA A 775 -17.93 28.43 -40.89
CA ALA A 775 -19.12 28.19 -40.04
C ALA A 775 -18.99 28.85 -38.65
N VAL A 776 -17.75 29.12 -38.21
CA VAL A 776 -17.45 29.76 -36.93
C VAL A 776 -16.40 30.84 -37.18
N VAL A 777 -16.72 32.06 -36.77
CA VAL A 777 -15.78 33.19 -36.74
C VAL A 777 -15.53 33.54 -35.29
N ILE A 778 -14.26 33.65 -34.89
CA ILE A 778 -13.87 34.00 -33.52
C ILE A 778 -13.06 35.30 -33.57
N ARG A 779 -13.63 36.37 -33.03
CA ARG A 779 -12.96 37.66 -32.90
C ARG A 779 -12.15 37.73 -31.62
N ASN A 780 -11.08 38.52 -31.66
CA ASN A 780 -10.26 38.90 -30.49
C ASN A 780 -9.58 37.73 -29.76
N LEU A 781 -9.42 36.56 -30.40
CA LEU A 781 -8.86 35.37 -29.73
C LEU A 781 -7.39 35.57 -29.36
N GLU A 782 -6.56 36.02 -30.29
CA GLU A 782 -5.14 36.27 -30.07
C GLU A 782 -4.93 37.32 -28.98
N GLN A 783 -5.71 38.41 -29.00
CA GLN A 783 -5.63 39.44 -27.97
C GLN A 783 -6.00 38.89 -26.59
N SER A 784 -7.09 38.12 -26.51
CA SER A 784 -7.55 37.50 -25.25
C SER A 784 -6.56 36.47 -24.70
N LEU A 785 -5.87 35.74 -25.58
CA LEU A 785 -4.79 34.82 -25.20
C LEU A 785 -3.55 35.57 -24.68
N LYS A 786 -3.21 36.74 -25.25
CA LYS A 786 -2.10 37.58 -24.78
C LYS A 786 -2.39 38.28 -23.45
N ASP A 787 -3.63 38.72 -23.25
CA ASP A 787 -4.05 39.47 -22.05
C ASP A 787 -4.32 38.57 -20.83
N SER A 788 -4.44 37.26 -21.02
CA SER A 788 -4.55 36.32 -19.91
C SER A 788 -3.25 36.33 -19.10
N PRO A 789 -3.30 36.38 -17.75
CA PRO A 789 -2.12 36.57 -16.91
C PRO A 789 -1.20 35.35 -16.94
N GLY A 790 -0.35 35.28 -17.96
CA GLY A 790 0.82 34.41 -18.01
C GLY A 790 2.02 35.20 -17.54
N ARG A 791 2.46 35.00 -16.30
CA ARG A 791 3.73 35.58 -15.81
C ARG A 791 4.85 35.15 -16.77
N SER A 792 5.43 36.11 -17.49
CA SER A 792 6.72 35.91 -18.14
C SER A 792 7.81 35.89 -17.06
N PRO A 793 8.80 34.99 -17.15
CA PRO A 793 10.02 35.10 -16.38
C PRO A 793 10.98 35.98 -17.18
N ASP A 794 10.80 37.30 -17.16
CA ASP A 794 11.77 38.21 -17.77
C ASP A 794 12.59 38.94 -16.71
N THR A 795 13.84 38.53 -16.64
CA THR A 795 14.96 39.23 -16.02
C THR A 795 15.13 40.62 -16.64
N SER A 796 14.91 41.70 -15.89
CA SER A 796 15.82 42.86 -15.82
C SER A 796 15.25 44.06 -15.04
N VAL A 797 16.16 44.73 -14.34
CA VAL A 797 16.12 46.09 -13.80
C VAL A 797 15.24 46.36 -12.57
N LEU A 798 15.89 46.25 -11.41
CA LEU A 798 15.63 47.09 -10.24
C LEU A 798 15.72 48.57 -10.65
N GLN A 799 14.60 49.31 -10.62
CA GLN A 799 14.64 50.73 -10.33
C GLN A 799 13.31 51.24 -9.74
N ASN A 800 13.48 52.09 -8.73
CA ASN A 800 12.47 52.69 -7.88
C ASN A 800 11.35 53.42 -8.65
N GLY A 801 10.12 53.26 -8.18
CA GLY A 801 9.00 54.11 -8.55
C GLY A 801 7.84 53.90 -7.59
N ALA A 802 7.80 54.69 -6.52
CA ALA A 802 6.68 54.73 -5.60
C ALA A 802 5.42 55.28 -6.30
N LEU A 803 4.33 54.52 -6.30
CA LEU A 803 2.97 55.03 -6.48
C LEU A 803 2.01 54.31 -5.52
N GLN A 804 1.32 55.13 -4.74
CA GLN A 804 0.32 54.79 -3.74
C GLN A 804 -1.06 54.52 -4.38
N GLY A 805 -1.88 53.70 -3.70
CA GLY A 805 -3.34 53.55 -3.90
C GLY A 805 -3.72 52.53 -4.99
N GLU A 806 -4.56 51.52 -4.78
CA GLU A 806 -5.73 51.42 -3.91
C GLU A 806 -5.83 50.01 -3.26
N HIS A 807 -5.99 49.96 -1.95
CA HIS A 807 -6.31 48.72 -1.24
C HIS A 807 -7.81 48.41 -1.36
N SER A 808 -8.15 47.50 -2.28
CA SER A 808 -9.39 46.72 -2.18
C SER A 808 -9.29 45.82 -0.95
N THR A 809 -10.02 46.17 0.11
CA THR A 809 -10.14 45.38 1.33
C THR A 809 -10.96 44.13 1.03
N ARG A 810 -10.26 43.03 0.72
CA ARG A 810 -10.87 41.70 0.55
C ARG A 810 -11.61 41.34 1.85
N LYS A 811 -12.94 41.16 1.79
CA LYS A 811 -13.77 40.78 2.94
C LYS A 811 -13.26 39.46 3.52
N ARG A 812 -12.88 39.46 4.81
CA ARG A 812 -12.40 38.26 5.52
C ARG A 812 -13.57 37.43 6.01
N THR A 813 -13.48 36.11 5.90
CA THR A 813 -14.45 35.14 6.40
C THR A 813 -14.49 35.19 7.92
N ARG A 814 -15.69 35.30 8.50
CA ARG A 814 -15.90 35.44 9.94
C ARG A 814 -15.95 34.07 10.62
N VAL A 815 -14.94 33.75 11.43
CA VAL A 815 -14.75 32.44 12.05
C VAL A 815 -15.08 32.47 13.54
N ALA A 816 -15.85 31.50 14.03
CA ALA A 816 -15.96 31.18 15.45
C ALA A 816 -15.06 30.01 15.83
N VAL A 817 -14.43 30.06 17.00
CA VAL A 817 -13.61 28.96 17.52
C VAL A 817 -14.21 28.42 18.81
N LEU A 818 -14.53 27.13 18.83
CA LEU A 818 -15.07 26.43 20.00
C LEU A 818 -13.95 25.69 20.74
N ILE A 819 -13.88 25.87 22.06
CA ILE A 819 -12.78 25.33 22.90
C ILE A 819 -13.28 24.76 24.24
N SER A 820 -12.56 23.79 24.81
CA SER A 820 -12.84 23.26 26.16
C SER A 820 -11.68 23.38 27.16
N GLY A 821 -10.51 23.86 26.74
CA GLY A 821 -9.27 23.76 27.51
C GLY A 821 -8.31 24.95 27.38
N SER A 822 -7.00 24.66 27.38
CA SER A 822 -5.92 25.65 27.47
C SER A 822 -5.78 26.58 26.25
N GLY A 823 -6.34 26.18 25.09
CA GLY A 823 -6.36 26.99 23.87
C GLY A 823 -5.06 26.99 23.07
N THR A 824 -4.27 25.90 23.10
CA THR A 824 -3.04 25.77 22.29
C THR A 824 -3.32 25.84 20.79
N ASN A 825 -4.34 25.15 20.29
CA ASN A 825 -4.75 25.23 18.87
C ASN A 825 -5.30 26.64 18.52
N LEU A 826 -6.03 27.26 19.46
CA LEU A 826 -6.52 28.62 19.31
C LEU A 826 -5.36 29.63 19.15
N GLN A 827 -4.25 29.46 19.86
CA GLN A 827 -3.06 30.31 19.73
C GLN A 827 -2.51 30.30 18.30
N ALA A 828 -2.38 29.12 17.69
CA ALA A 828 -1.91 28.98 16.31
C ALA A 828 -2.87 29.64 15.30
N LEU A 829 -4.18 29.47 15.49
CA LEU A 829 -5.20 30.13 14.66
C LEU A 829 -5.11 31.65 14.77
N MET A 830 -4.95 32.18 15.98
CA MET A 830 -4.81 33.61 16.24
C MET A 830 -3.56 34.22 15.60
N GLU A 831 -2.45 33.50 15.57
CA GLU A 831 -1.22 33.94 14.89
C GLU A 831 -1.36 33.94 13.37
N GLN A 832 -2.08 32.95 12.82
CA GLN A 832 -2.32 32.86 11.39
C GLN A 832 -3.23 33.97 10.88
N VAL A 833 -4.32 34.29 11.60
CA VAL A 833 -5.26 35.35 11.17
C VAL A 833 -4.69 36.76 11.25
N LYS A 834 -3.58 36.96 11.97
CA LYS A 834 -2.85 38.24 12.00
C LYS A 834 -2.07 38.52 10.71
N LYS A 835 -1.79 37.50 9.88
CA LYS A 835 -1.04 37.69 8.62
C LYS A 835 -1.87 38.50 7.61
N PRO A 836 -1.28 39.45 6.88
CA PRO A 836 -2.00 40.24 5.86
C PRO A 836 -2.67 39.39 4.77
N SER A 837 -2.11 38.21 4.48
CA SER A 837 -2.62 37.24 3.50
C SER A 837 -3.77 36.36 4.00
N SER A 838 -4.14 36.44 5.29
CA SER A 838 -5.23 35.64 5.84
C SER A 838 -6.58 36.10 5.27
N SER A 839 -7.34 35.14 4.73
CA SER A 839 -8.72 35.33 4.30
C SER A 839 -9.72 35.20 5.44
N ALA A 840 -9.29 34.93 6.67
CA ALA A 840 -10.15 34.68 7.82
C ALA A 840 -9.91 35.68 8.97
N GLU A 841 -10.98 35.98 9.71
CA GLU A 841 -11.02 36.79 10.93
C GLU A 841 -11.76 36.00 12.02
N ILE A 842 -11.16 35.85 13.21
CA ILE A 842 -11.83 35.20 14.34
C ILE A 842 -12.70 36.23 15.04
N VAL A 843 -14.02 36.07 14.94
CA VAL A 843 -15.00 37.03 15.48
C VAL A 843 -15.49 36.67 16.88
N VAL A 844 -15.47 35.38 17.25
CA VAL A 844 -15.86 34.94 18.60
C VAL A 844 -15.15 33.64 18.99
N VAL A 845 -14.78 33.52 20.27
CA VAL A 845 -14.34 32.26 20.87
C VAL A 845 -15.37 31.82 21.91
N ILE A 846 -15.92 30.62 21.73
CA ILE A 846 -16.95 30.05 22.60
C ILE A 846 -16.33 28.91 23.41
N SER A 847 -16.51 28.93 24.73
CA SER A 847 -16.16 27.77 25.56
C SER A 847 -17.34 27.17 26.27
N ASN A 848 -17.35 25.85 26.37
CA ASN A 848 -18.31 25.10 27.17
C ASN A 848 -17.98 25.06 28.67
N ARG A 849 -16.86 25.66 29.10
CA ARG A 849 -16.40 25.69 30.49
C ARG A 849 -16.02 27.12 30.89
N PRO A 850 -16.52 27.64 32.02
CA PRO A 850 -16.08 28.94 32.52
C PRO A 850 -14.61 28.90 32.96
N GLY A 851 -13.91 30.03 32.84
CA GLY A 851 -12.57 30.22 33.42
C GLY A 851 -11.40 29.50 32.73
N VAL A 852 -11.60 28.89 31.56
CA VAL A 852 -10.52 28.21 30.83
C VAL A 852 -9.48 29.19 30.28
N MET A 853 -8.22 28.76 30.24
CA MET A 853 -7.12 29.62 29.77
C MET A 853 -7.29 30.07 28.31
N GLY A 854 -7.93 29.28 27.45
CA GLY A 854 -8.17 29.69 26.06
C GLY A 854 -9.04 30.95 25.94
N LEU A 855 -10.00 31.18 26.85
CA LEU A 855 -10.80 32.41 26.86
C LEU A 855 -9.96 33.62 27.29
N LYS A 856 -9.06 33.45 28.27
CA LYS A 856 -8.12 34.50 28.68
C LYS A 856 -7.20 34.89 27.51
N ARG A 857 -6.71 33.91 26.73
CA ARG A 857 -5.88 34.17 25.53
C ARG A 857 -6.64 34.97 24.47
N ALA A 858 -7.87 34.58 24.16
CA ALA A 858 -8.72 35.28 23.20
C ALA A 858 -8.99 36.73 23.64
N SER A 859 -9.35 36.94 24.91
CA SER A 859 -9.61 38.26 25.46
C SER A 859 -8.36 39.16 25.45
N MET A 860 -7.18 38.63 25.80
CA MET A 860 -5.91 39.37 25.70
C MET A 860 -5.56 39.80 24.27
N ALA A 861 -6.08 39.10 23.27
CA ALA A 861 -5.89 39.44 21.86
C ALA A 861 -7.03 40.27 21.27
N GLY A 862 -7.97 40.76 22.09
CA GLY A 862 -9.08 41.59 21.66
C GLY A 862 -10.22 40.85 20.96
N ILE A 863 -10.23 39.51 21.00
CA ILE A 863 -11.28 38.69 20.40
C ILE A 863 -12.44 38.53 21.39
N GLN A 864 -13.67 38.66 20.90
CA GLN A 864 -14.87 38.51 21.72
C GLN A 864 -15.00 37.07 22.24
N THR A 865 -15.43 36.92 23.49
CA THR A 865 -15.53 35.60 24.13
C THR A 865 -16.91 35.37 24.71
N ARG A 866 -17.38 34.12 24.62
CA ARG A 866 -18.66 33.68 25.17
C ARG A 866 -18.48 32.37 25.94
N VAL A 867 -19.18 32.26 27.06
CA VAL A 867 -19.23 31.03 27.85
C VAL A 867 -20.65 30.48 27.75
N VAL A 868 -20.76 29.26 27.23
CA VAL A 868 -22.02 28.50 27.24
C VAL A 868 -21.77 27.31 28.14
N ASP A 869 -22.04 27.42 29.45
CA ASP A 869 -21.75 26.31 30.35
C ASP A 869 -22.72 25.15 30.13
N HIS A 870 -22.21 24.07 29.55
CA HIS A 870 -22.98 22.86 29.26
C HIS A 870 -23.67 22.24 30.48
N LYS A 871 -23.26 22.56 31.72
CA LYS A 871 -23.91 22.09 32.95
C LYS A 871 -25.24 22.77 33.24
N LEU A 872 -25.55 23.89 32.57
CA LEU A 872 -26.76 24.67 32.79
C LEU A 872 -27.95 24.24 31.91
N TYR A 873 -27.79 23.23 31.07
CA TYR A 873 -28.81 22.80 30.10
C TYR A 873 -29.28 21.37 30.38
N GLY A 874 -30.58 21.12 30.26
CA GLY A 874 -31.20 19.82 30.52
C GLY A 874 -31.00 18.82 29.37
N SER A 875 -30.68 19.30 28.18
CA SER A 875 -30.38 18.46 27.01
C SER A 875 -29.25 19.03 26.15
N ARG A 876 -28.65 18.17 25.31
CA ARG A 876 -27.64 18.59 24.33
C ARG A 876 -28.24 19.52 23.26
N ALA A 877 -29.49 19.32 22.89
CA ALA A 877 -30.17 20.16 21.89
C ALA A 877 -30.34 21.61 22.37
N GLU A 878 -30.68 21.80 23.65
CA GLU A 878 -30.77 23.14 24.27
C GLU A 878 -29.40 23.83 24.35
N PHE A 879 -28.37 23.06 24.73
CA PHE A 879 -26.99 23.52 24.77
C PHE A 879 -26.50 23.97 23.38
N ASP A 880 -26.66 23.13 22.37
CA ASP A 880 -26.25 23.42 21.00
C ASP A 880 -27.04 24.58 20.39
N GLY A 881 -28.36 24.64 20.66
CA GLY A 881 -29.20 25.75 20.22
C GLY A 881 -28.79 27.09 20.83
N THR A 882 -28.17 27.08 22.02
CA THR A 882 -27.62 28.31 22.61
C THR A 882 -26.28 28.69 21.99
N ILE A 883 -25.42 27.72 21.67
CA ILE A 883 -24.21 27.97 20.87
C ILE A 883 -24.59 28.58 19.52
N ASP A 884 -25.59 28.00 18.85
CA ASP A 884 -26.06 28.43 17.54
C ASP A 884 -26.55 29.88 17.53
N LYS A 885 -27.33 30.30 18.53
CA LYS A 885 -27.74 31.71 18.70
C LYS A 885 -26.56 32.66 18.84
N VAL A 886 -25.50 32.23 19.55
CA VAL A 886 -24.28 33.02 19.67
C VAL A 886 -23.55 33.09 18.31
N LEU A 887 -23.51 32.00 17.54
CA LEU A 887 -22.91 32.03 16.21
C LEU A 887 -23.65 32.99 15.27
N GLU A 888 -24.98 33.00 15.31
CA GLU A 888 -25.81 33.95 14.56
C GLU A 888 -25.61 35.40 15.01
N GLU A 889 -25.55 35.66 16.32
CA GLU A 889 -25.29 36.99 16.91
C GLU A 889 -24.00 37.62 16.35
N PHE A 890 -22.97 36.79 16.15
CA PHE A 890 -21.66 37.23 15.66
C PHE A 890 -21.51 37.15 14.13
N GLY A 891 -22.56 36.78 13.40
CA GLY A 891 -22.54 36.66 11.93
C GLY A 891 -21.44 35.72 11.45
N VAL A 892 -21.33 34.56 12.08
CA VAL A 892 -20.30 33.56 11.80
C VAL A 892 -20.58 32.87 10.48
N GLU A 893 -19.54 32.75 9.65
CA GLU A 893 -19.55 32.05 8.36
C GLU A 893 -18.80 30.71 8.45
N LEU A 894 -18.00 30.50 9.50
CA LEU A 894 -17.23 29.27 9.70
C LEU A 894 -17.04 28.93 11.19
N VAL A 895 -17.26 27.68 11.56
CA VAL A 895 -17.08 27.16 12.92
C VAL A 895 -15.84 26.25 12.97
N CYS A 896 -14.92 26.51 13.89
CA CYS A 896 -13.71 25.72 14.10
C CYS A 896 -13.71 25.09 15.49
N LEU A 897 -13.67 23.76 15.57
CA LEU A 897 -13.57 22.99 16.81
C LEU A 897 -12.09 22.80 17.16
N ALA A 898 -11.53 23.72 17.92
CA ALA A 898 -10.12 23.74 18.31
C ALA A 898 -9.93 23.14 19.71
N GLY A 899 -10.08 21.81 19.83
CA GLY A 899 -10.04 21.12 21.12
C GLY A 899 -11.34 21.28 21.93
N PHE A 900 -12.48 21.24 21.23
CA PHE A 900 -13.81 21.21 21.82
C PHE A 900 -14.20 19.77 22.19
N MET A 901 -14.39 19.51 23.47
CA MET A 901 -14.55 18.16 24.05
C MET A 901 -16.03 17.82 24.33
N ARG A 902 -16.95 18.27 23.46
CA ARG A 902 -18.39 17.98 23.56
C ARG A 902 -18.92 17.49 22.21
N ILE A 903 -19.80 16.50 22.28
CA ILE A 903 -20.50 15.96 21.12
C ILE A 903 -21.60 16.95 20.73
N LEU A 904 -21.50 17.50 19.52
CA LEU A 904 -22.54 18.31 18.89
C LEU A 904 -23.62 17.39 18.30
N THR A 905 -24.87 17.83 18.37
CA THR A 905 -26.03 17.08 17.90
C THR A 905 -26.14 17.10 16.38
N GLY A 906 -26.83 16.09 15.82
CA GLY A 906 -27.08 15.99 14.38
C GLY A 906 -27.72 17.24 13.75
N PRO A 907 -28.72 17.91 14.38
CA PRO A 907 -29.25 19.17 13.88
C PRO A 907 -28.21 20.28 13.76
N PHE A 908 -27.34 20.45 14.76
CA PHE A 908 -26.27 21.46 14.73
C PHE A 908 -25.30 21.19 13.59
N VAL A 909 -24.83 19.95 13.46
CA VAL A 909 -23.89 19.54 12.41
C VAL A 909 -24.51 19.67 11.01
N ARG A 910 -25.81 19.37 10.86
CA ARG A 910 -26.52 19.57 9.58
C ARG A 910 -26.64 21.06 9.20
N LYS A 911 -26.89 21.93 10.17
CA LYS A 911 -27.00 23.38 9.92
C LYS A 911 -25.68 23.97 9.47
N TRP A 912 -24.58 23.58 10.10
CA TRP A 912 -23.22 24.06 9.82
C TRP A 912 -22.43 23.10 8.91
N SER A 913 -23.13 22.30 8.09
CA SER A 913 -22.50 21.30 7.22
C SER A 913 -21.69 21.96 6.11
N GLY A 914 -20.41 21.62 5.99
CA GLY A 914 -19.47 22.29 5.08
C GLY A 914 -18.85 23.59 5.64
N GLU A 915 -19.35 24.06 6.79
CA GLU A 915 -18.90 25.28 7.47
C GLU A 915 -18.39 24.99 8.89
N CYS A 916 -18.28 23.72 9.30
CA CYS A 916 -17.78 23.30 10.61
C CYS A 916 -16.59 22.33 10.48
N TYR A 917 -15.42 22.72 10.99
CA TYR A 917 -14.17 21.95 10.89
C TYR A 917 -13.65 21.51 12.26
N SER A 918 -13.11 20.29 12.36
CA SER A 918 -12.52 19.75 13.59
C SER A 918 -11.02 19.52 13.45
N SER A 919 -10.24 19.92 14.46
CA SER A 919 -8.81 19.59 14.52
C SER A 919 -8.53 18.15 14.99
N LEU A 920 -9.57 17.32 15.18
CA LEU A 920 -9.50 15.94 15.66
C LEU A 920 -9.84 14.89 14.57
N ALA A 921 -9.82 15.27 13.29
CA ALA A 921 -9.89 14.32 12.19
C ALA A 921 -8.47 13.91 11.77
N SER A 922 -7.99 12.81 12.35
CA SER A 922 -6.79 12.06 11.95
C SER A 922 -7.18 10.61 11.73
#